data_AF-A0A975MZH8-F1
#
_entry.id   AF-A0A975MZH8-F1
#
_cell.length_a   1.000
_cell.length_b   1.000
_cell.length_c   1.000
_cell.angle_alpha   90.00
_cell.angle_beta   90.00
_cell.angle_gamma   90.00
#
_symmetry.space_group_name_H-M   'P 1'
#
loop_
_entity.id
_entity.type
_entity.pdbx_description
1 polymer ?
#
loop_
_entity_poly.entity_id
_entity_poly.type
_entity_poly.pdbx_seq_one_letter_code
_entity_poly.pdbx_strand_id
1 'polypeptide(L)'
;MDGTASHLTTYFGRQWEAVQVRQLLTESRLVTLTGTGGVGKTRLATQVLREVADEFADGAVFVPLGELAEPALLANTVGAELGLREPSDRTVLGHLRDRQLLLVLDNCEHLATACAELVRAIVEGTEKVVVLATSRRPLETPGERTMAVPPLPVPDSGADRSPEHAARYDAVRLFADRARAVLPSFRVTPANFAAVVRVTRQLDGVPLAIELAAARIRALSPAQIADRVHRRPDRLLAVKSAGVAERHRSLRATIDWSYDLCSAAEQLLWARVSVFVGSFDLGAAEHVCAGHGIDAAGLLELLDGLVEKSVLNWAEHDGVVRYRLLETLREYGLERLEGSGDLTRLQQRHLRWLAGLADSFAEDWVGPGQVAWVRRLRGEHPSLRAAITFCLQRPETANTALRMMWQLRDYFAVRGFDAELGIWITRALEVAPPDAPDRVPAMAVSAIFAVVHNDQDAAAGLLDQVDRLAERSGDELAGAWAAWARVIVAVVRNAADGIVEDAKTAAAVFDRHGLRGPRLTMLGSAASATTMSGDTATGLAELARIARFCEQRQEYYQRGTALMLLARANAVAGDPGDAERAAIGGLRAAAELDNAFIGSLCLETLAWLASLTERHERAAVLLGVTESIYSDESTLTRHGKLDAEWHRAGTERARKALGDAPFEAAVRKGQTLPHAAAIHYAVHDELPPELPAGPLTGRETQVARLVAHGLTNREIATRLVISIRTVDTHVSRILGKLGLTNRAQLADWVAHS
;
A
#
# COMPACT_ATOMS: atom_id res chain seq x y z
N MET A 1 3.06 -8.76 -4.76
CA MET A 1 2.14 -9.56 -3.93
C MET A 1 2.46 -9.18 -2.48
N ASP A 2 2.30 -7.90 -2.15
CA ASP A 2 3.01 -7.30 -0.99
C ASP A 2 2.08 -7.07 0.21
N GLY A 3 0.80 -7.41 0.09
CA GLY A 3 -0.22 -7.26 1.14
C GLY A 3 -0.35 -8.45 2.11
N THR A 4 0.33 -9.58 1.87
CA THR A 4 0.30 -10.68 2.83
C THR A 4 1.26 -10.38 3.97
N ALA A 5 0.74 -9.78 5.05
CA ALA A 5 1.46 -9.71 6.32
C ALA A 5 2.10 -11.08 6.59
N SER A 6 3.43 -11.12 6.66
CA SER A 6 4.14 -12.35 6.99
C SER A 6 3.78 -12.68 8.43
N HIS A 7 2.80 -13.57 8.59
CA HIS A 7 2.48 -14.10 9.89
C HIS A 7 3.59 -15.10 10.22
N LEU A 8 4.64 -14.60 10.89
CA LEU A 8 5.75 -15.38 11.47
C LEU A 8 5.28 -16.40 12.52
N THR A 9 3.97 -16.50 12.76
CA THR A 9 3.36 -17.42 13.72
C THR A 9 2.50 -18.45 13.00
N THR A 10 2.70 -19.73 13.33
CA THR A 10 1.99 -20.86 12.74
C THR A 10 0.48 -20.70 12.88
N TYR A 11 -0.26 -20.92 11.79
CA TYR A 11 -1.73 -21.00 11.78
C TYR A 11 -2.19 -22.29 12.48
N PHE A 12 -3.04 -22.17 13.51
CA PHE A 12 -3.52 -23.30 14.30
C PHE A 12 -5.04 -23.47 14.17
N GLY A 13 -5.43 -24.71 13.90
CA GLY A 13 -6.82 -25.12 13.93
C GLY A 13 -7.65 -24.59 12.75
N ARG A 14 -8.96 -24.72 12.87
CA ARG A 14 -9.97 -24.14 11.96
C ARG A 14 -10.08 -24.74 10.55
N GLN A 15 -9.67 -25.99 10.37
CA GLN A 15 -9.82 -26.70 9.09
C GLN A 15 -11.29 -26.83 8.68
N TRP A 16 -12.18 -27.07 9.64
CA TRP A 16 -13.61 -27.19 9.37
C TRP A 16 -14.25 -25.85 8.99
N GLU A 17 -13.83 -24.77 9.63
CA GLU A 17 -14.26 -23.42 9.28
C GLU A 17 -13.73 -23.00 7.92
N ALA A 18 -12.47 -23.30 7.59
CA ALA A 18 -11.92 -23.04 6.25
C ALA A 18 -12.73 -23.78 5.17
N VAL A 19 -13.07 -25.06 5.39
CA VAL A 19 -13.94 -25.84 4.49
C VAL A 19 -15.32 -25.20 4.33
N GLN A 20 -15.95 -24.72 5.41
CA GLN A 20 -17.23 -24.04 5.32
C GLN A 20 -17.15 -22.71 4.57
N VAL A 21 -16.12 -21.90 4.81
CA VAL A 21 -15.95 -20.64 4.06
C VAL A 21 -15.82 -20.97 2.58
N ARG A 22 -15.02 -21.98 2.20
CA ARG A 22 -14.89 -22.43 0.82
C ARG A 22 -16.23 -22.86 0.22
N GLN A 23 -17.02 -23.65 0.96
CA GLN A 23 -18.36 -24.03 0.51
C GLN A 23 -19.26 -22.79 0.31
N LEU A 24 -19.25 -21.85 1.25
CA LEU A 24 -20.03 -20.61 1.14
C LEU A 24 -19.59 -19.75 -0.05
N LEU A 25 -18.29 -19.70 -0.36
CA LEU A 25 -17.76 -19.00 -1.53
C LEU A 25 -18.19 -19.65 -2.86
N THR A 26 -18.52 -20.95 -2.87
CA THR A 26 -19.12 -21.60 -4.05
C THR A 26 -20.64 -21.37 -4.17
N GLU A 27 -21.32 -21.10 -3.05
CA GLU A 27 -22.77 -20.90 -3.00
C GLU A 27 -23.19 -19.42 -3.13
N SER A 28 -22.32 -18.48 -2.78
CA SER A 28 -22.61 -17.05 -2.80
C SER A 28 -21.41 -16.22 -3.24
N ARG A 29 -21.70 -15.10 -3.91
CA ARG A 29 -20.72 -14.11 -4.34
C ARG A 29 -20.35 -13.10 -3.25
N LEU A 30 -21.05 -13.11 -2.11
CA LEU A 30 -20.74 -12.30 -0.94
C LEU A 30 -20.82 -13.14 0.32
N VAL A 31 -19.66 -13.31 0.98
CA VAL A 31 -19.54 -13.98 2.28
C VAL A 31 -18.92 -13.02 3.29
N THR A 32 -19.56 -12.85 4.45
CA THR A 32 -19.03 -12.01 5.53
C THR A 32 -18.71 -12.86 6.76
N LEU A 33 -17.44 -12.89 7.15
CA LEU A 33 -16.98 -13.46 8.41
C LEU A 33 -17.27 -12.48 9.53
N THR A 34 -18.19 -12.86 10.43
CA THR A 34 -18.57 -12.07 11.60
C THR A 34 -17.99 -12.66 12.87
N GLY A 35 -17.73 -11.82 13.88
CA GLY A 35 -17.19 -12.28 15.16
C GLY A 35 -16.47 -11.19 15.94
N THR A 36 -16.20 -11.47 17.21
CA THR A 36 -15.56 -10.52 18.13
C THR A 36 -14.10 -10.23 17.73
N GLY A 37 -13.53 -9.15 18.28
CA GLY A 37 -12.10 -8.84 18.12
C GLY A 37 -11.23 -9.99 18.62
N GLY A 38 -10.09 -10.24 17.96
CA GLY A 38 -9.15 -11.28 18.38
C GLY A 38 -9.57 -12.74 18.14
N VAL A 39 -10.76 -13.00 17.58
CA VAL A 39 -11.23 -14.37 17.27
C VAL A 39 -10.49 -15.01 16.08
N GLY A 40 -9.80 -14.22 15.26
CA GLY A 40 -8.97 -14.70 14.13
C GLY A 40 -9.64 -14.65 12.76
N LYS A 41 -10.62 -13.76 12.54
CA LYS A 41 -11.30 -13.57 11.23
C LYS A 41 -10.30 -13.30 10.09
N THR A 42 -9.41 -12.32 10.28
CA THR A 42 -8.35 -11.97 9.32
C THR A 42 -7.44 -13.16 8.99
N ARG A 43 -7.04 -13.94 10.00
CA ARG A 43 -6.21 -15.14 9.80
C ARG A 43 -6.97 -16.23 9.02
N LEU A 44 -8.26 -16.43 9.30
CA LEU A 44 -9.10 -17.37 8.55
C LEU A 44 -9.29 -16.92 7.10
N ALA A 45 -9.62 -15.65 6.86
CA ALA A 45 -9.76 -15.09 5.50
C ALA A 45 -8.46 -15.20 4.69
N THR A 46 -7.33 -14.88 5.31
CA THR A 46 -6.00 -15.00 4.66
C THR A 46 -5.65 -16.44 4.35
N GLN A 47 -5.96 -17.38 5.25
CA GLN A 47 -5.74 -18.80 5.00
C GLN A 47 -6.60 -19.32 3.86
N VAL A 48 -7.90 -18.98 3.85
CA VAL A 48 -8.81 -19.36 2.76
C VAL A 48 -8.33 -18.77 1.44
N LEU A 49 -7.98 -17.48 1.41
CA LEU A 49 -7.43 -16.82 0.22
C LEU A 49 -6.24 -17.60 -0.35
N ARG A 50 -5.29 -18.04 0.50
CA ARG A 50 -4.14 -18.84 0.05
C ARG A 50 -4.51 -20.23 -0.49
N GLU A 51 -5.57 -20.83 0.03
CA GLU A 51 -6.01 -22.17 -0.37
C GLU A 51 -6.83 -22.17 -1.67
N VAL A 52 -7.59 -21.10 -1.93
CA VAL A 52 -8.47 -21.02 -3.11
C VAL A 52 -8.00 -20.06 -4.18
N ALA A 53 -6.90 -19.32 -3.99
CA ALA A 53 -6.40 -18.37 -4.99
C ALA A 53 -6.27 -18.99 -6.40
N ASP A 54 -5.79 -20.24 -6.49
CA ASP A 54 -5.59 -20.96 -7.75
C ASP A 54 -6.92 -21.43 -8.39
N GLU A 55 -8.05 -21.38 -7.68
CA GLU A 55 -9.39 -21.71 -8.21
C GLU A 55 -10.01 -20.52 -8.98
N PHE A 56 -9.46 -19.32 -8.82
CA PHE A 56 -9.88 -18.10 -9.52
C PHE A 56 -8.89 -17.79 -10.65
N ALA A 57 -9.38 -17.70 -11.90
CA ALA A 57 -8.52 -17.52 -13.07
C ALA A 57 -7.67 -16.24 -13.02
N ASP A 58 -8.21 -15.19 -12.40
CA ASP A 58 -7.54 -13.89 -12.21
C ASP A 58 -6.98 -13.71 -10.78
N GLY A 59 -6.95 -14.79 -9.99
CA GLY A 59 -6.35 -14.85 -8.66
C GLY A 59 -7.22 -14.27 -7.53
N ALA A 60 -6.56 -13.92 -6.43
CA ALA A 60 -7.20 -13.39 -5.24
C ALA A 60 -6.43 -12.19 -4.67
N VAL A 61 -7.16 -11.19 -4.19
CA VAL A 61 -6.60 -9.92 -3.70
C VAL A 61 -7.08 -9.64 -2.28
N PHE A 62 -6.15 -9.26 -1.40
CA PHE A 62 -6.41 -8.95 -0.01
C PHE A 62 -6.32 -7.44 0.22
N VAL A 63 -7.39 -6.84 0.75
CA VAL A 63 -7.49 -5.40 0.99
C VAL A 63 -7.61 -5.13 2.49
N PRO A 64 -6.51 -4.70 3.16
CA PRO A 64 -6.55 -4.34 4.56
C PRO A 64 -7.20 -2.96 4.75
N LEU A 65 -8.41 -2.90 5.32
CA LEU A 65 -9.09 -1.62 5.58
C LEU A 65 -8.85 -1.10 6.99
N GLY A 66 -8.19 -1.85 7.87
CA GLY A 66 -8.06 -1.49 9.29
C GLY A 66 -7.38 -0.14 9.59
N GLU A 67 -6.66 0.42 8.62
CA GLU A 67 -5.96 1.70 8.74
C GLU A 67 -6.67 2.85 7.99
N LEU A 68 -7.81 2.57 7.36
CA LEU A 68 -8.54 3.52 6.51
C LEU A 68 -9.65 4.25 7.30
N ALA A 69 -9.43 5.51 7.66
CA ALA A 69 -10.46 6.28 8.35
C ALA A 69 -11.51 6.92 7.41
N GLU A 70 -11.15 7.24 6.17
CA GLU A 70 -11.96 8.05 5.26
C GLU A 70 -12.71 7.19 4.23
N PRO A 71 -14.06 7.15 4.27
CA PRO A 71 -14.86 6.35 3.34
C PRO A 71 -14.63 6.69 1.87
N ALA A 72 -14.42 7.97 1.53
CA ALA A 72 -14.19 8.40 0.15
C ALA A 72 -12.91 7.80 -0.48
N LEU A 73 -12.00 7.26 0.34
CA LEU A 73 -10.76 6.62 -0.09
C LEU A 73 -10.86 5.08 -0.17
N LEU A 74 -12.06 4.51 0.03
CA LEU A 74 -12.27 3.06 -0.05
C LEU A 74 -11.93 2.51 -1.44
N ALA A 75 -12.48 3.12 -2.50
CA ALA A 75 -12.19 2.75 -3.88
C ALA A 75 -10.69 2.84 -4.18
N ASN A 76 -10.06 3.93 -3.75
CA ASN A 76 -8.62 4.16 -3.88
C ASN A 76 -7.80 3.05 -3.20
N THR A 77 -8.22 2.60 -2.02
CA THR A 77 -7.52 1.55 -1.28
C THR A 77 -7.72 0.17 -1.93
N VAL A 78 -8.93 -0.15 -2.38
CA VAL A 78 -9.22 -1.40 -3.10
C VAL A 78 -8.47 -1.44 -4.43
N GLY A 79 -8.48 -0.35 -5.18
CA GLY A 79 -7.80 -0.29 -6.46
C GLY A 79 -6.28 -0.36 -6.33
N ALA A 80 -5.68 0.27 -5.32
CA ALA A 80 -4.25 0.15 -5.07
C ALA A 80 -3.80 -1.31 -4.90
N GLU A 81 -4.58 -2.12 -4.17
CA GLU A 81 -4.31 -3.55 -3.99
C GLU A 81 -4.60 -4.39 -5.24
N LEU A 82 -5.52 -3.94 -6.10
CA LEU A 82 -5.74 -4.49 -7.44
C LEU A 82 -4.62 -4.09 -8.44
N GLY A 83 -3.65 -3.27 -8.01
CA GLY A 83 -2.63 -2.71 -8.89
C GLY A 83 -3.15 -1.61 -9.81
N LEU A 84 -4.37 -1.11 -9.56
CA LEU A 84 -4.91 0.05 -10.24
C LEU A 84 -4.22 1.31 -9.73
N ARG A 85 -3.92 2.21 -10.65
CA ARG A 85 -3.45 3.56 -10.34
C ARG A 85 -4.62 4.53 -10.47
N GLU A 86 -4.71 5.48 -9.53
CA GLU A 86 -5.81 6.46 -9.39
C GLU A 86 -7.23 5.84 -9.37
N PRO A 87 -7.55 5.00 -8.37
CA PRO A 87 -8.78 4.23 -8.41
C PRO A 87 -10.02 5.01 -7.97
N SER A 88 -11.06 4.92 -8.78
CA SER A 88 -12.44 5.28 -8.47
C SER A 88 -13.35 4.05 -8.47
N ASP A 89 -14.57 4.20 -7.96
CA ASP A 89 -15.60 3.14 -8.04
C ASP A 89 -15.77 2.63 -9.47
N ARG A 90 -15.84 3.54 -10.46
CA ARG A 90 -16.00 3.20 -11.86
C ARG A 90 -14.83 2.37 -12.40
N THR A 91 -13.59 2.76 -12.10
CA THR A 91 -12.40 2.04 -12.60
C THR A 91 -12.24 0.70 -11.91
N VAL A 92 -12.57 0.60 -10.62
CA VAL A 92 -12.56 -0.68 -9.89
C VAL A 92 -13.58 -1.63 -10.51
N LEU A 93 -14.82 -1.17 -10.75
CA LEU A 93 -15.86 -1.96 -11.40
C LEU A 93 -15.49 -2.35 -12.84
N GLY A 94 -14.93 -1.43 -13.62
CA GLY A 94 -14.46 -1.70 -14.98
C GLY A 94 -13.40 -2.78 -15.02
N HIS A 95 -12.39 -2.68 -14.15
CA HIS A 95 -11.33 -3.69 -14.03
C HIS A 95 -11.84 -5.06 -13.62
N LEU A 96 -12.85 -5.10 -12.76
CA LEU A 96 -13.43 -6.32 -12.21
C LEU A 96 -14.49 -6.97 -13.12
N ARG A 97 -15.03 -6.26 -14.12
CA ARG A 97 -16.17 -6.70 -14.94
C ARG A 97 -15.99 -8.08 -15.57
N ASP A 98 -14.86 -8.29 -16.24
CA ASP A 98 -14.60 -9.49 -17.03
C ASP A 98 -13.68 -10.50 -16.30
N ARG A 99 -13.37 -10.25 -15.02
CA ARG A 99 -12.45 -11.07 -14.22
C ARG A 99 -13.17 -12.06 -13.32
N GLN A 100 -12.57 -13.24 -13.17
CA GLN A 100 -12.88 -14.24 -12.16
C GLN A 100 -11.88 -14.12 -11.02
N LEU A 101 -12.23 -13.31 -10.01
CA LEU A 101 -11.33 -12.91 -8.92
C LEU A 101 -12.01 -13.03 -7.56
N LEU A 102 -11.24 -13.42 -6.54
CA LEU A 102 -11.65 -13.34 -5.13
C LEU A 102 -11.12 -12.06 -4.48
N LEU A 103 -12.02 -11.19 -4.03
CA LEU A 103 -11.67 -9.96 -3.31
C LEU A 103 -11.92 -10.13 -1.81
N VAL A 104 -10.87 -10.01 -1.00
CA VAL A 104 -10.98 -10.08 0.47
C VAL A 104 -10.92 -8.69 1.05
N LEU A 105 -11.98 -8.24 1.72
CA LEU A 105 -12.04 -6.96 2.44
C LEU A 105 -11.89 -7.20 3.94
N ASP A 106 -10.78 -6.79 4.54
CA ASP A 106 -10.52 -7.03 5.96
C ASP A 106 -10.84 -5.81 6.84
N ASN A 107 -11.48 -6.06 7.99
CA ASN A 107 -11.79 -5.07 9.03
C ASN A 107 -12.84 -4.02 8.64
N CYS A 108 -13.91 -4.41 7.93
CA CYS A 108 -14.92 -3.50 7.38
C CYS A 108 -15.78 -2.77 8.43
N GLU A 109 -15.73 -3.10 9.73
CA GLU A 109 -16.69 -2.61 10.74
C GLU A 109 -16.82 -1.07 10.84
N HIS A 110 -15.72 -0.35 10.67
CA HIS A 110 -15.65 1.11 10.78
C HIS A 110 -16.08 1.83 9.48
N LEU A 111 -16.07 1.12 8.35
CA LEU A 111 -16.51 1.59 7.02
C LEU A 111 -17.71 0.78 6.51
N ALA A 112 -18.51 0.20 7.40
CA ALA A 112 -19.50 -0.81 7.05
C ALA A 112 -20.46 -0.34 5.93
N THR A 113 -20.95 0.91 6.01
CA THR A 113 -21.84 1.50 5.01
C THR A 113 -21.16 1.63 3.65
N ALA A 114 -19.97 2.23 3.58
CA ALA A 114 -19.24 2.41 2.33
C ALA A 114 -18.79 1.07 1.73
N CYS A 115 -18.41 0.11 2.57
CA CYS A 115 -18.11 -1.26 2.14
C CYS A 115 -19.35 -1.92 1.53
N ALA A 116 -20.52 -1.79 2.17
CA ALA A 116 -21.77 -2.34 1.65
C ALA A 116 -22.13 -1.75 0.29
N GLU A 117 -21.99 -0.43 0.11
CA GLU A 117 -22.24 0.26 -1.16
C GLU A 117 -21.30 -0.22 -2.28
N LEU A 118 -19.99 -0.26 -2.02
CA LEU A 118 -19.01 -0.72 -3.01
C LEU A 118 -19.20 -2.21 -3.35
N VAL A 119 -19.38 -3.06 -2.35
CA VAL A 119 -19.60 -4.50 -2.55
C VAL A 119 -20.88 -4.75 -3.34
N ARG A 120 -21.95 -4.01 -3.05
CA ARG A 120 -23.18 -4.07 -3.82
C ARG A 120 -22.93 -3.73 -5.28
N ALA A 121 -22.22 -2.63 -5.55
CA ALA A 121 -21.88 -2.23 -6.91
C ALA A 121 -21.04 -3.31 -7.64
N ILE A 122 -20.08 -3.94 -6.94
CA ILE A 122 -19.25 -5.03 -7.49
C ILE A 122 -20.11 -6.26 -7.82
N VAL A 123 -20.96 -6.70 -6.89
CA VAL A 123 -21.78 -7.91 -7.09
C VAL A 123 -22.83 -7.69 -8.20
N GLU A 124 -23.42 -6.50 -8.29
CA GLU A 124 -24.38 -6.16 -9.36
C GLU A 124 -23.70 -5.92 -10.71
N GLY A 125 -22.48 -5.36 -10.73
CA GLY A 125 -21.78 -4.92 -11.95
C GLY A 125 -20.81 -5.93 -12.57
N THR A 126 -20.62 -7.09 -11.93
CA THR A 126 -19.70 -8.16 -12.39
C THR A 126 -20.40 -9.51 -12.29
N GLU A 127 -19.97 -10.52 -13.05
CA GLU A 127 -20.59 -11.85 -12.99
C GLU A 127 -19.80 -12.88 -12.17
N LYS A 128 -18.46 -12.77 -12.19
CA LYS A 128 -17.55 -13.83 -11.68
C LYS A 128 -16.69 -13.41 -10.49
N VAL A 129 -16.86 -12.19 -9.99
CA VAL A 129 -16.15 -11.72 -8.79
C VAL A 129 -16.87 -12.17 -7.54
N VAL A 130 -16.11 -12.70 -6.60
CA VAL A 130 -16.57 -13.14 -5.27
C VAL A 130 -15.91 -12.27 -4.21
N VAL A 131 -16.68 -11.83 -3.22
CA VAL A 131 -16.20 -10.99 -2.12
C VAL A 131 -16.26 -11.76 -0.80
N LEU A 132 -15.15 -11.77 -0.07
CA LEU A 132 -15.04 -12.26 1.30
C LEU A 132 -14.71 -11.09 2.24
N ALA A 133 -15.66 -10.66 3.06
CA ALA A 133 -15.47 -9.58 4.02
C ALA A 133 -15.18 -10.10 5.44
N THR A 134 -14.38 -9.38 6.23
CA THR A 134 -14.28 -9.59 7.68
C THR A 134 -14.82 -8.36 8.41
N SER A 135 -15.69 -8.58 9.39
CA SER A 135 -16.33 -7.49 10.15
C SER A 135 -16.79 -7.96 11.53
N ARG A 136 -17.06 -7.03 12.46
CA ARG A 136 -17.73 -7.35 13.73
C ARG A 136 -19.22 -7.66 13.55
N ARG A 137 -19.84 -7.13 12.51
CA ARG A 137 -21.27 -7.27 12.18
C ARG A 137 -21.47 -7.51 10.67
N PRO A 138 -22.62 -8.04 10.23
CA PRO A 138 -22.95 -8.13 8.81
C PRO A 138 -22.85 -6.77 8.10
N LEU A 139 -22.60 -6.78 6.79
CA LEU A 139 -22.64 -5.59 5.93
C LEU A 139 -24.07 -5.20 5.52
N GLU A 140 -25.04 -6.09 5.74
CA GLU A 140 -26.46 -5.88 5.45
C GLU A 140 -26.73 -5.63 3.95
N THR A 141 -25.98 -6.33 3.09
CA THR A 141 -26.07 -6.23 1.63
C THR A 141 -26.90 -7.38 1.04
N PRO A 142 -27.75 -7.16 0.01
CA PRO A 142 -28.48 -8.25 -0.65
C PRO A 142 -27.54 -9.35 -1.17
N GLY A 143 -27.92 -10.62 -0.93
CA GLY A 143 -27.09 -11.78 -1.31
C GLY A 143 -25.97 -12.12 -0.33
N GLU A 144 -25.79 -11.34 0.74
CA GLU A 144 -24.80 -11.62 1.79
C GLU A 144 -25.09 -12.95 2.51
N ARG A 145 -24.07 -13.81 2.59
CA ARG A 145 -24.05 -14.98 3.47
C ARG A 145 -23.10 -14.71 4.62
N THR A 146 -23.63 -14.75 5.84
CA THR A 146 -22.84 -14.49 7.04
C THR A 146 -22.36 -15.79 7.67
N MET A 147 -21.10 -15.83 8.09
CA MET A 147 -20.54 -16.92 8.88
C MET A 147 -19.97 -16.35 10.18
N ALA A 148 -20.58 -16.72 11.30
CA ALA A 148 -20.03 -16.41 12.61
C ALA A 148 -18.80 -17.29 12.86
N VAL A 149 -17.63 -16.67 13.02
CA VAL A 149 -16.38 -17.37 13.34
C VAL A 149 -16.38 -17.72 14.83
N PRO A 150 -16.49 -19.00 15.22
CA PRO A 150 -16.50 -19.38 16.63
C PRO A 150 -15.10 -19.23 17.23
N PRO A 151 -14.97 -19.05 18.56
CA PRO A 151 -13.70 -19.25 19.26
C PRO A 151 -13.16 -20.68 19.06
N LEU A 152 -11.89 -20.91 19.41
CA LEU A 152 -11.31 -22.24 19.28
C LEU A 152 -11.96 -23.22 20.28
N PRO A 153 -12.20 -24.48 19.88
CA PRO A 153 -12.73 -25.49 20.78
C PRO A 153 -11.85 -25.65 22.03
N VAL A 154 -12.49 -25.73 23.19
CA VAL A 154 -11.85 -25.97 24.50
C VAL A 154 -12.36 -27.27 25.13
N PRO A 155 -11.54 -28.00 25.90
CA PRO A 155 -11.96 -29.23 26.57
C PRO A 155 -13.02 -28.98 27.67
N ASP A 156 -13.93 -29.95 27.90
CA ASP A 156 -14.95 -29.87 28.95
C ASP A 156 -14.42 -30.21 30.36
N SER A 157 -15.08 -29.73 31.42
CA SER A 157 -14.61 -29.78 32.83
C SER A 157 -14.35 -31.17 33.41
N GLY A 158 -14.82 -32.23 32.76
CA GLY A 158 -14.85 -33.58 33.34
C GLY A 158 -14.69 -34.74 32.37
N ALA A 159 -14.58 -34.48 31.06
CA ALA A 159 -14.50 -35.53 30.04
C ALA A 159 -13.06 -35.98 29.76
N ASP A 160 -12.09 -35.05 29.76
CA ASP A 160 -10.73 -35.32 29.31
C ASP A 160 -9.74 -35.41 30.46
N ARG A 161 -9.27 -36.63 30.74
CA ARG A 161 -8.34 -36.93 31.86
C ARG A 161 -6.89 -37.15 31.41
N SER A 162 -6.59 -37.06 30.12
CA SER A 162 -5.27 -37.39 29.56
C SER A 162 -4.75 -36.27 28.63
N PRO A 163 -3.45 -35.92 28.69
CA PRO A 163 -2.83 -34.95 27.78
C PRO A 163 -3.03 -35.25 26.29
N GLU A 164 -3.10 -36.53 25.89
CA GLU A 164 -3.28 -36.93 24.48
C GLU A 164 -4.66 -36.53 23.91
N HIS A 165 -5.71 -36.58 24.74
CA HIS A 165 -7.06 -36.19 24.32
C HIS A 165 -7.17 -34.67 24.15
N ALA A 166 -6.61 -33.90 25.07
CA ALA A 166 -6.72 -32.46 25.00
C ALA A 166 -5.80 -31.80 23.98
N ALA A 167 -4.71 -32.48 23.59
CA ALA A 167 -3.90 -32.08 22.45
C ALA A 167 -4.69 -32.09 21.12
N ARG A 168 -5.94 -32.62 21.09
CA ARG A 168 -6.86 -32.52 19.95
C ARG A 168 -7.61 -31.19 19.88
N TYR A 169 -7.66 -30.43 20.97
CA TYR A 169 -8.35 -29.15 21.02
C TYR A 169 -7.42 -28.02 20.58
N ASP A 170 -7.86 -27.24 19.59
CA ASP A 170 -7.03 -26.22 18.96
C ASP A 170 -6.60 -25.11 19.94
N ALA A 171 -7.42 -24.78 20.94
CA ALA A 171 -7.06 -23.80 21.97
C ALA A 171 -5.83 -24.25 22.80
N VAL A 172 -5.76 -25.55 23.14
CA VAL A 172 -4.63 -26.13 23.91
C VAL A 172 -3.38 -26.23 23.03
N ARG A 173 -3.55 -26.58 21.76
CA ARG A 173 -2.45 -26.62 20.78
C ARG A 173 -1.86 -25.24 20.55
N LEU A 174 -2.71 -24.22 20.39
CA LEU A 174 -2.29 -22.83 20.26
C LEU A 174 -1.52 -22.37 21.50
N PHE A 175 -2.04 -22.63 22.71
CA PHE A 175 -1.33 -22.29 23.95
C PHE A 175 0.05 -22.95 23.99
N ALA A 176 0.13 -24.25 23.70
CA ALA A 176 1.38 -24.99 23.76
C ALA A 176 2.41 -24.50 22.72
N ASP A 177 1.96 -24.14 21.52
CA ASP A 177 2.83 -23.62 20.48
C ASP A 177 3.38 -22.24 20.83
N ARG A 178 2.50 -21.30 21.21
CA ARG A 178 2.95 -19.95 21.64
C ARG A 178 3.83 -20.01 22.88
N ALA A 179 3.53 -20.90 23.83
CA ALA A 179 4.37 -21.13 24.99
C ALA A 179 5.75 -21.69 24.61
N ARG A 180 5.86 -22.51 23.56
CA ARG A 180 7.16 -22.99 23.04
C ARG A 180 7.96 -21.90 22.35
N ALA A 181 7.29 -20.97 21.68
CA ALA A 181 7.96 -19.84 21.03
C ALA A 181 8.74 -19.00 22.06
N VAL A 182 8.19 -18.81 23.25
CA VAL A 182 8.88 -18.09 24.34
C VAL A 182 9.72 -19.03 25.23
N LEU A 183 9.30 -20.26 25.49
CA LEU A 183 10.01 -21.23 26.32
C LEU A 183 10.16 -22.56 25.53
N PRO A 184 11.25 -22.76 24.78
CA PRO A 184 11.41 -23.91 23.87
C PRO A 184 11.25 -25.29 24.52
N SER A 185 11.53 -25.40 25.82
CA SER A 185 11.38 -26.61 26.63
C SER A 185 9.93 -26.90 27.03
N PHE A 186 8.99 -25.96 26.87
CA PHE A 186 7.61 -26.12 27.32
C PHE A 186 6.90 -27.27 26.59
N ARG A 187 6.31 -28.18 27.37
CA ARG A 187 5.45 -29.27 26.88
C ARG A 187 4.21 -29.34 27.76
N VAL A 188 3.08 -29.69 27.16
CA VAL A 188 1.89 -30.08 27.92
C VAL A 188 2.16 -31.48 28.48
N THR A 189 2.14 -31.61 29.79
CA THR A 189 2.45 -32.82 30.54
C THR A 189 1.25 -33.19 31.42
N PRO A 190 1.16 -34.44 31.91
CA PRO A 190 0.11 -34.81 32.88
C PRO A 190 0.01 -33.85 34.08
N ALA A 191 1.14 -33.29 34.53
CA ALA A 191 1.20 -32.41 35.69
C ALA A 191 0.66 -30.99 35.45
N ASN A 192 0.81 -30.43 34.24
CA ASN A 192 0.37 -29.07 33.93
C ASN A 192 -0.90 -29.00 33.09
N PHE A 193 -1.34 -30.15 32.57
CA PHE A 193 -2.45 -30.28 31.64
C PHE A 193 -3.74 -29.64 32.15
N ALA A 194 -4.19 -30.00 33.36
CA ALA A 194 -5.42 -29.47 33.94
C ALA A 194 -5.41 -27.94 34.07
N ALA A 195 -4.24 -27.36 34.32
CA ALA A 195 -4.08 -25.91 34.40
C ALA A 195 -4.14 -25.25 33.02
N VAL A 196 -3.53 -25.84 31.98
CA VAL A 196 -3.64 -25.34 30.59
C VAL A 196 -5.10 -25.37 30.11
N VAL A 197 -5.85 -26.44 30.40
CA VAL A 197 -7.29 -26.50 30.11
C VAL A 197 -8.02 -25.37 30.83
N ARG A 198 -7.75 -25.19 32.13
CA ARG A 198 -8.36 -24.13 32.93
C ARG A 198 -8.10 -22.74 32.32
N VAL A 199 -6.87 -22.45 31.91
CA VAL A 199 -6.52 -21.21 31.20
C VAL A 199 -7.36 -21.09 29.92
N THR A 200 -7.26 -22.04 29.00
CA THR A 200 -7.93 -21.93 27.69
C THR A 200 -9.45 -21.76 27.80
N ARG A 201 -10.08 -22.37 28.82
CA ARG A 201 -11.51 -22.20 29.09
C ARG A 201 -11.87 -20.84 29.67
N GLN A 202 -11.10 -20.34 30.64
CA GLN A 202 -11.32 -19.00 31.18
C GLN A 202 -11.12 -17.90 30.13
N LEU A 203 -10.35 -18.21 29.09
CA LEU A 203 -10.14 -17.34 27.93
C LEU A 203 -11.17 -17.57 26.81
N ASP A 204 -12.21 -18.38 27.06
CA ASP A 204 -13.29 -18.74 26.12
C ASP A 204 -12.80 -19.21 24.74
N GLY A 205 -11.61 -19.80 24.66
CA GLY A 205 -11.04 -20.23 23.39
C GLY A 205 -10.64 -19.08 22.44
N VAL A 206 -10.62 -17.82 22.90
CA VAL A 206 -10.28 -16.67 22.06
C VAL A 206 -8.78 -16.72 21.72
N PRO A 207 -8.39 -16.86 20.43
CA PRO A 207 -6.99 -17.00 20.04
C PRO A 207 -6.09 -15.91 20.60
N LEU A 208 -6.41 -14.63 20.38
CA LEU A 208 -5.57 -13.53 20.85
C LEU A 208 -5.34 -13.57 22.37
N ALA A 209 -6.39 -13.89 23.14
CA ALA A 209 -6.28 -14.01 24.59
C ALA A 209 -5.35 -15.18 24.99
N ILE A 210 -5.45 -16.31 24.28
CA ILE A 210 -4.57 -17.47 24.48
C ILE A 210 -3.12 -17.12 24.14
N GLU A 211 -2.87 -16.39 23.05
CA GLU A 211 -1.52 -15.96 22.66
C GLU A 211 -0.90 -15.06 23.74
N LEU A 212 -1.64 -14.05 24.21
CA LEU A 212 -1.23 -13.15 25.29
C LEU A 212 -0.92 -13.91 26.59
N ALA A 213 -1.73 -14.91 26.95
CA ALA A 213 -1.51 -15.71 28.14
C ALA A 213 -0.32 -16.67 28.00
N ALA A 214 -0.15 -17.31 26.85
CA ALA A 214 0.95 -18.23 26.58
C ALA A 214 2.32 -17.52 26.58
N ALA A 215 2.37 -16.26 26.14
CA ALA A 215 3.57 -15.43 26.22
C ALA A 215 4.09 -15.27 27.67
N ARG A 216 3.26 -15.51 28.69
CA ARG A 216 3.63 -15.35 30.11
C ARG A 216 4.26 -16.58 30.75
N ILE A 217 4.43 -17.68 30.01
CA ILE A 217 4.92 -18.94 30.57
C ILE A 217 6.36 -18.87 31.11
N ARG A 218 7.16 -17.87 30.67
CA ARG A 218 8.50 -17.61 31.22
C ARG A 218 8.44 -17.14 32.67
N ALA A 219 7.41 -16.38 33.03
CA ALA A 219 7.28 -15.76 34.35
C ALA A 219 6.30 -16.50 35.28
N LEU A 220 5.34 -17.22 34.71
CA LEU A 220 4.24 -17.83 35.45
C LEU A 220 3.96 -19.24 34.95
N SER A 221 3.67 -20.16 35.87
CA SER A 221 3.16 -21.49 35.51
C SER A 221 1.74 -21.42 34.96
N PRO A 222 1.25 -22.43 34.20
CA PRO A 222 -0.13 -22.46 33.73
C PRO A 222 -1.17 -22.31 34.85
N ALA A 223 -0.89 -22.85 36.04
CA ALA A 223 -1.78 -22.73 37.19
C ALA A 223 -1.85 -21.29 37.70
N GLN A 224 -0.69 -20.63 37.80
CA GLN A 224 -0.59 -19.22 38.20
C GLN A 224 -1.23 -18.26 37.20
N ILE A 225 -1.24 -18.62 35.91
CA ILE A 225 -1.97 -17.89 34.86
C ILE A 225 -3.48 -18.05 35.08
N ALA A 226 -3.97 -19.29 35.22
CA ALA A 226 -5.40 -19.56 35.42
C ALA A 226 -5.98 -18.91 36.69
N ASP A 227 -5.19 -18.83 37.76
CA ASP A 227 -5.65 -18.21 39.01
C ASP A 227 -5.76 -16.68 38.87
N ARG A 228 -4.98 -16.07 37.98
CA ARG A 228 -4.99 -14.62 37.74
C ARG A 228 -6.10 -14.18 36.77
N VAL A 229 -6.33 -14.95 35.71
CA VAL A 229 -7.44 -14.70 34.77
C VAL A 229 -8.80 -14.75 35.49
N HIS A 230 -8.94 -15.61 36.50
CA HIS A 230 -10.19 -15.76 37.26
C HIS A 230 -10.54 -14.58 38.20
N ARG A 231 -9.54 -13.81 38.68
CA ARG A 231 -9.71 -12.89 39.82
C ARG A 231 -10.28 -11.50 39.50
N ARG A 232 -10.62 -11.16 38.26
CA ARG A 232 -11.06 -9.79 37.90
C ARG A 232 -12.31 -9.62 37.00
N PRO A 233 -13.49 -10.20 37.33
CA PRO A 233 -14.73 -9.80 36.67
C PRO A 233 -15.30 -8.44 37.13
N ASP A 234 -14.86 -7.89 38.27
CA ASP A 234 -15.58 -6.82 38.96
C ASP A 234 -14.84 -5.47 38.94
N ARG A 235 -14.93 -4.73 37.83
CA ARG A 235 -14.88 -3.25 37.87
C ARG A 235 -15.53 -2.59 36.64
N LEU A 236 -16.81 -2.25 36.83
CA LEU A 236 -17.55 -1.09 36.32
C LEU A 236 -18.27 -1.13 34.95
N LEU A 237 -19.60 -1.08 35.08
CA LEU A 237 -20.67 -0.43 34.29
C LEU A 237 -21.37 -1.18 33.14
N ALA A 238 -22.71 -1.19 33.28
CA ALA A 238 -23.73 -1.96 32.59
C ALA A 238 -24.03 -1.54 31.15
N VAL A 239 -24.33 -2.52 30.29
CA VAL A 239 -25.58 -2.57 29.49
C VAL A 239 -26.02 -4.04 29.38
N LYS A 240 -27.28 -4.32 29.73
CA LYS A 240 -27.92 -5.64 29.61
C LYS A 240 -28.25 -5.90 28.13
N SER A 241 -27.46 -6.74 27.46
CA SER A 241 -27.86 -7.44 26.24
C SER A 241 -27.18 -8.82 26.24
N ALA A 242 -28.00 -9.86 26.42
CA ALA A 242 -27.56 -11.21 26.71
C ALA A 242 -26.79 -11.84 25.53
N GLY A 243 -25.66 -12.48 25.83
CA GLY A 243 -24.90 -13.37 24.92
C GLY A 243 -23.59 -12.81 24.38
N VAL A 244 -23.56 -11.54 23.93
CA VAL A 244 -22.37 -10.92 23.31
C VAL A 244 -21.48 -10.22 24.34
N ALA A 245 -22.08 -9.55 25.34
CA ALA A 245 -21.36 -8.76 26.35
C ALA A 245 -20.47 -9.62 27.28
N GLU A 246 -20.81 -10.89 27.49
CA GLU A 246 -20.06 -11.77 28.40
C GLU A 246 -18.68 -12.17 27.83
N ARG A 247 -18.57 -12.31 26.50
CA ARG A 247 -17.36 -12.76 25.79
C ARG A 247 -16.35 -11.65 25.54
N HIS A 248 -16.83 -10.41 25.41
CA HIS A 248 -15.98 -9.22 25.42
C HIS A 248 -15.25 -9.05 26.77
N ARG A 249 -15.81 -9.57 27.88
CA ARG A 249 -15.16 -9.52 29.20
C ARG A 249 -13.89 -10.36 29.27
N SER A 250 -13.85 -11.55 28.67
CA SER A 250 -12.70 -12.47 28.78
C SER A 250 -11.46 -11.98 28.03
N LEU A 251 -11.64 -11.44 26.81
CA LEU A 251 -10.54 -10.81 26.07
C LEU A 251 -10.06 -9.54 26.78
N ARG A 252 -10.99 -8.66 27.21
CA ARG A 252 -10.65 -7.43 27.92
C ARG A 252 -9.95 -7.71 29.24
N ALA A 253 -10.39 -8.70 30.03
CA ALA A 253 -9.73 -9.14 31.25
C ALA A 253 -8.32 -9.67 31.01
N THR A 254 -8.08 -10.33 29.87
CA THR A 254 -6.75 -10.82 29.49
C THR A 254 -5.82 -9.67 29.09
N ILE A 255 -6.36 -8.68 28.40
CA ILE A 255 -5.63 -7.45 28.05
C ILE A 255 -5.33 -6.65 29.32
N ASP A 256 -6.31 -6.46 30.22
CA ASP A 256 -6.14 -5.80 31.51
C ASP A 256 -5.04 -6.47 32.35
N TRP A 257 -5.02 -7.79 32.39
CA TRP A 257 -3.96 -8.53 33.08
C TRP A 257 -2.61 -8.42 32.36
N SER A 258 -2.58 -8.47 31.03
CA SER A 258 -1.36 -8.28 30.25
C SER A 258 -0.75 -6.90 30.44
N TYR A 259 -1.62 -5.89 30.59
CA TYR A 259 -1.27 -4.51 30.91
C TYR A 259 -0.71 -4.40 32.33
N ASP A 260 -1.37 -5.00 33.32
CA ASP A 260 -0.88 -5.00 34.72
C ASP A 260 0.48 -5.69 34.92
N LEU A 261 0.83 -6.64 34.04
CA LEU A 261 2.15 -7.29 34.04
C LEU A 261 3.24 -6.44 33.38
N CYS A 262 2.88 -5.41 32.62
CA CYS A 262 3.85 -4.45 32.12
C CYS A 262 4.33 -3.56 33.28
N SER A 263 5.60 -3.17 33.24
CA SER A 263 6.12 -2.15 34.16
C SER A 263 5.34 -0.84 33.99
N ALA A 264 5.38 0.07 34.96
CA ALA A 264 4.70 1.36 34.83
C ALA A 264 5.16 2.14 33.58
N ALA A 265 6.44 2.03 33.21
CA ALA A 265 7.00 2.64 32.00
C ALA A 265 6.50 1.95 30.72
N GLU A 266 6.36 0.63 30.72
CA GLU A 266 5.82 -0.13 29.57
C GLU A 266 4.32 0.08 29.39
N GLN A 267 3.55 0.17 30.47
CA GLN A 267 2.12 0.53 30.46
C GLN A 267 1.92 1.91 29.84
N LEU A 268 2.74 2.87 30.28
CA LEU A 268 2.76 4.20 29.71
C LEU A 268 3.13 4.14 28.23
N LEU A 269 4.21 3.44 27.86
CA LEU A 269 4.63 3.33 26.47
C LEU A 269 3.54 2.72 25.59
N TRP A 270 2.90 1.63 26.02
CA TRP A 270 1.79 1.01 25.31
C TRP A 270 0.68 2.03 25.03
N ALA A 271 0.20 2.75 26.06
CA ALA A 271 -0.80 3.78 25.87
C ALA A 271 -0.35 4.85 24.85
N ARG A 272 0.93 5.23 24.86
CA ARG A 272 1.46 6.24 23.94
C ARG A 272 1.60 5.75 22.50
N VAL A 273 2.12 4.54 22.27
CA VAL A 273 2.30 3.99 20.91
C VAL A 273 0.97 3.65 20.25
N SER A 274 -0.12 3.53 21.01
CA SER A 274 -1.47 3.39 20.46
C SER A 274 -1.94 4.61 19.64
N VAL A 275 -1.23 5.75 19.71
CA VAL A 275 -1.49 6.93 18.85
C VAL A 275 -1.13 6.70 17.38
N PHE A 276 -0.22 5.76 17.10
CA PHE A 276 0.18 5.43 15.73
C PHE A 276 -0.91 4.61 15.04
N VAL A 277 -1.17 4.92 13.77
CA VAL A 277 -2.06 4.13 12.90
C VAL A 277 -1.15 3.32 11.97
N GLY A 278 -1.31 2.00 11.98
CA GLY A 278 -0.44 1.10 11.22
C GLY A 278 0.89 0.83 11.94
N SER A 279 2.01 0.91 11.21
CA SER A 279 3.35 0.62 11.72
C SER A 279 4.16 1.89 11.95
N PHE A 280 5.13 1.86 12.87
CA PHE A 280 6.01 2.98 13.17
C PHE A 280 7.47 2.51 13.35
N ASP A 281 8.44 3.39 13.08
CA ASP A 281 9.85 3.12 13.34
C ASP A 281 10.29 3.64 14.73
N LEU A 282 11.53 3.32 15.13
CA LEU A 282 12.08 3.75 16.42
C LEU A 282 12.15 5.28 16.54
N GLY A 283 12.56 5.98 15.48
CA GLY A 283 12.69 7.44 15.51
C GLY A 283 11.35 8.15 15.72
N ALA A 284 10.28 7.64 15.11
CA ALA A 284 8.92 8.10 15.34
C ALA A 284 8.50 7.86 16.80
N ALA A 285 8.78 6.68 17.35
CA ALA A 285 8.46 6.37 18.74
C ALA A 285 9.24 7.25 19.73
N GLU A 286 10.53 7.51 19.50
CA GLU A 286 11.34 8.43 20.29
C GLU A 286 10.77 9.85 20.26
N HIS A 287 10.44 10.37 19.08
CA HIS A 287 9.91 11.72 18.97
C HIS A 287 8.52 11.86 19.60
N VAL A 288 7.63 10.88 19.40
CA VAL A 288 6.24 11.01 19.83
C VAL A 288 6.06 10.58 21.28
N CYS A 289 6.66 9.48 21.70
CA CYS A 289 6.37 8.83 22.97
C CYS A 289 7.35 9.19 24.11
N ALA A 290 8.52 9.77 23.84
CA ALA A 290 9.44 10.17 24.91
C ALA A 290 8.98 11.41 25.70
N GLY A 291 9.55 11.58 26.90
CA GLY A 291 9.24 12.63 27.87
C GLY A 291 8.22 12.19 28.93
N HIS A 292 7.98 13.02 29.95
CA HIS A 292 6.94 12.80 30.98
C HIS A 292 6.91 11.34 31.53
N GLY A 293 8.06 10.82 31.94
CA GLY A 293 8.18 9.46 32.52
C GLY A 293 8.75 8.38 31.59
N ILE A 294 9.10 8.70 30.34
CA ILE A 294 9.87 7.82 29.45
C ILE A 294 11.09 8.58 28.94
N ASP A 295 12.29 8.06 29.19
CA ASP A 295 13.51 8.58 28.58
C ASP A 295 13.67 8.04 27.16
N ALA A 296 14.17 8.87 26.24
CA ALA A 296 14.40 8.47 24.85
C ALA A 296 15.44 7.35 24.76
N ALA A 297 16.52 7.42 25.55
CA ALA A 297 17.57 6.40 25.55
C ALA A 297 17.09 5.02 26.05
N GLY A 298 16.05 4.99 26.91
CA GLY A 298 15.45 3.74 27.40
C GLY A 298 14.26 3.24 26.57
N LEU A 299 13.88 3.95 25.50
CA LEU A 299 12.66 3.62 24.75
C LEU A 299 12.80 2.31 23.97
N LEU A 300 13.98 2.02 23.44
CA LEU A 300 14.25 0.75 22.74
C LEU A 300 14.05 -0.45 23.68
N GLU A 301 14.60 -0.40 24.90
CA GLU A 301 14.41 -1.45 25.91
C GLU A 301 12.93 -1.66 26.27
N LEU A 302 12.15 -0.59 26.32
CA LEU A 302 10.71 -0.67 26.57
C LEU A 302 9.94 -1.26 25.38
N LEU A 303 10.31 -0.92 24.13
CA LEU A 303 9.73 -1.53 22.93
C LEU A 303 10.04 -3.03 22.89
N ASP A 304 11.28 -3.43 23.17
CA ASP A 304 11.69 -4.83 23.29
C ASP A 304 10.87 -5.53 24.38
N GLY A 305 10.70 -4.88 25.54
CA GLY A 305 9.86 -5.38 26.62
C GLY A 305 8.39 -5.58 26.23
N LEU A 306 7.84 -4.75 25.33
CA LEU A 306 6.49 -4.92 24.77
C LEU A 306 6.43 -6.00 23.68
N VAL A 307 7.48 -6.15 22.88
CA VAL A 307 7.62 -7.25 21.89
C VAL A 307 7.70 -8.60 22.59
N GLU A 308 8.53 -8.73 23.62
CA GLU A 308 8.65 -9.96 24.43
C GLU A 308 7.31 -10.35 25.07
N LYS A 309 6.47 -9.36 25.40
CA LYS A 309 5.12 -9.55 25.97
C LYS A 309 4.04 -9.75 24.90
N SER A 310 4.41 -9.82 23.63
CA SER A 310 3.51 -9.95 22.47
C SER A 310 2.47 -8.83 22.37
N VAL A 311 2.78 -7.65 22.91
CA VAL A 311 1.96 -6.44 22.75
C VAL A 311 2.25 -5.79 21.39
N LEU A 312 3.53 -5.81 21.01
CA LEU A 312 4.03 -5.34 19.73
C LEU A 312 4.46 -6.52 18.85
N ASN A 313 4.14 -6.43 17.56
CA ASN A 313 4.82 -7.18 16.52
C ASN A 313 5.88 -6.28 15.89
N TRP A 314 6.91 -6.87 15.32
CA TRP A 314 7.90 -6.16 14.52
C TRP A 314 8.14 -6.90 13.21
N ALA A 315 8.56 -6.15 12.20
CA ALA A 315 9.06 -6.67 10.95
C ALA A 315 10.26 -5.82 10.52
N GLU A 316 11.27 -6.46 9.96
CA GLU A 316 12.37 -5.78 9.29
C GLU A 316 12.07 -5.72 7.78
N HIS A 317 12.24 -4.54 7.20
CA HIS A 317 12.13 -4.35 5.76
C HIS A 317 13.29 -3.45 5.32
N ASP A 318 14.15 -3.96 4.43
CA ASP A 318 15.32 -3.27 3.88
C ASP A 318 16.22 -2.60 4.94
N GLY A 319 16.47 -3.30 6.06
CA GLY A 319 17.32 -2.81 7.14
C GLY A 319 16.65 -1.83 8.12
N VAL A 320 15.35 -1.58 7.99
CA VAL A 320 14.56 -0.77 8.93
C VAL A 320 13.56 -1.64 9.68
N VAL A 321 13.65 -1.63 11.01
CA VAL A 321 12.67 -2.30 11.88
C VAL A 321 11.46 -1.41 12.09
N ARG A 322 10.27 -1.95 11.79
CA ARG A 322 8.99 -1.29 12.06
C ARG A 322 8.16 -2.12 13.02
N TYR A 323 7.57 -1.44 14.00
CA TYR A 323 6.71 -2.00 15.03
C TYR A 323 5.24 -1.80 14.65
N ARG A 324 4.38 -2.74 15.03
CA ARG A 324 2.93 -2.68 14.80
C ARG A 324 2.17 -3.23 16.00
N LEU A 325 1.17 -2.48 16.46
CA LEU A 325 0.17 -3.00 17.40
C LEU A 325 -0.93 -3.76 16.66
N LEU A 326 -1.42 -4.83 17.30
CA LEU A 326 -2.70 -5.43 16.90
C LEU A 326 -3.84 -4.47 17.25
N GLU A 327 -4.83 -4.35 16.36
CA GLU A 327 -5.89 -3.35 16.46
C GLU A 327 -6.61 -3.38 17.81
N THR A 328 -6.93 -4.55 18.34
CA THR A 328 -7.60 -4.68 19.65
C THR A 328 -6.72 -4.20 20.83
N LEU A 329 -5.40 -4.35 20.74
CA LEU A 329 -4.47 -3.82 21.75
C LEU A 329 -4.26 -2.31 21.59
N ARG A 330 -4.33 -1.83 20.34
CA ARG A 330 -4.27 -0.40 20.00
C ARG A 330 -5.48 0.33 20.58
N GLU A 331 -6.69 -0.15 20.31
CA GLU A 331 -7.96 0.35 20.86
C GLU A 331 -7.90 0.44 22.39
N TYR A 332 -7.45 -0.64 23.06
CA TYR A 332 -7.30 -0.64 24.50
C TYR A 332 -6.32 0.42 25.01
N GLY A 333 -5.15 0.56 24.39
CA GLY A 333 -4.18 1.58 24.77
C GLY A 333 -4.67 3.01 24.48
N LEU A 334 -5.47 3.21 23.42
CA LEU A 334 -6.13 4.49 23.14
C LEU A 334 -7.12 4.85 24.24
N GLU A 335 -7.97 3.92 24.70
CA GLU A 335 -8.89 4.19 25.82
C GLU A 335 -8.14 4.62 27.09
N ARG A 336 -6.98 3.99 27.37
CA ARG A 336 -6.11 4.38 28.50
C ARG A 336 -5.49 5.76 28.29
N LEU A 337 -5.06 6.07 27.06
CA LEU A 337 -4.50 7.35 26.70
C LEU A 337 -5.54 8.48 26.80
N GLU A 338 -6.76 8.24 26.35
CA GLU A 338 -7.92 9.15 26.51
C GLU A 338 -8.23 9.39 27.99
N GLY A 339 -8.31 8.33 28.79
CA GLY A 339 -8.55 8.42 30.23
C GLY A 339 -7.48 9.19 31.00
N SER A 340 -6.25 9.24 30.47
CA SER A 340 -5.15 10.05 31.04
C SER A 340 -5.16 11.52 30.60
N GLY A 341 -5.94 11.88 29.57
CA GLY A 341 -5.97 13.22 28.96
C GLY A 341 -4.79 13.52 28.02
N ASP A 342 -3.87 12.58 27.81
CA ASP A 342 -2.65 12.80 27.01
C ASP A 342 -2.85 12.62 25.48
N LEU A 343 -4.01 12.12 25.02
CA LEU A 343 -4.25 11.79 23.61
C LEU A 343 -3.99 12.98 22.68
N THR A 344 -4.60 14.14 22.95
CA THR A 344 -4.44 15.33 22.09
C THR A 344 -2.99 15.79 22.03
N ARG A 345 -2.26 15.71 23.17
CA ARG A 345 -0.83 16.08 23.23
C ARG A 345 0.01 15.17 22.33
N LEU A 346 -0.26 13.86 22.34
CA LEU A 346 0.47 12.91 21.49
C LEU A 346 0.10 13.01 20.03
N GLN A 347 -1.17 13.22 19.69
CA GLN A 347 -1.58 13.50 18.31
C GLN A 347 -0.88 14.75 17.76
N GLN A 348 -0.74 15.81 18.57
CA GLN A 348 0.03 17.01 18.19
C GLN A 348 1.54 16.74 18.05
N ARG A 349 2.13 15.85 18.85
CA ARG A 349 3.53 15.43 18.68
C ARG A 349 3.71 14.63 17.40
N HIS A 350 2.80 13.69 17.14
CA HIS A 350 2.83 12.88 15.92
C HIS A 350 2.63 13.74 14.66
N LEU A 351 1.70 14.69 14.70
CA LEU A 351 1.53 15.68 13.63
C LEU A 351 2.81 16.48 13.39
N ARG A 352 3.48 16.98 14.45
CA ARG A 352 4.75 17.71 14.31
C ARG A 352 5.88 16.85 13.73
N TRP A 353 5.94 15.57 14.11
CA TRP A 353 6.89 14.62 13.52
C TRP A 353 6.66 14.46 12.02
N LEU A 354 5.40 14.21 11.61
CA LEU A 354 5.05 14.03 10.21
C LEU A 354 5.19 15.33 9.38
N ALA A 355 4.91 16.49 9.98
CA ALA A 355 5.18 17.78 9.35
C ALA A 355 6.69 17.99 9.12
N GLY A 356 7.53 17.69 10.13
CA GLY A 356 8.99 17.74 9.97
C GLY A 356 9.51 16.72 8.96
N LEU A 357 8.84 15.57 8.82
CA LEU A 357 9.14 14.59 7.77
C LEU A 357 8.82 15.14 6.38
N ALA A 358 7.69 15.86 6.23
CA ALA A 358 7.32 16.52 4.98
C ALA A 358 8.29 17.67 4.62
N ASP A 359 8.74 18.45 5.62
CA ASP A 359 9.76 19.49 5.45
C ASP A 359 11.08 18.86 4.96
N SER A 360 11.56 17.81 5.64
CA SER A 360 12.79 17.10 5.26
C SER A 360 12.69 16.48 3.87
N PHE A 361 11.53 15.91 3.53
CA PHE A 361 11.26 15.42 2.19
C PHE A 361 11.37 16.54 1.15
N ALA A 362 10.72 17.68 1.37
CA ALA A 362 10.73 18.80 0.43
C ALA A 362 12.15 19.37 0.20
N GLU A 363 13.00 19.38 1.23
CA GLU A 363 14.40 19.81 1.15
C GLU A 363 15.29 18.81 0.39
N ASP A 364 15.17 17.53 0.71
CA ASP A 364 16.05 16.46 0.20
C ASP A 364 15.56 15.80 -1.10
N TRP A 365 14.31 16.08 -1.52
CA TRP A 365 13.70 15.42 -2.69
C TRP A 365 14.54 15.57 -3.96
N VAL A 366 15.18 16.72 -4.15
CA VAL A 366 16.08 16.96 -5.30
C VAL A 366 17.48 16.43 -4.96
N GLY A 367 17.66 15.12 -5.09
CA GLY A 367 18.92 14.44 -4.78
C GLY A 367 18.88 12.91 -4.93
N PRO A 368 19.93 12.21 -4.50
CA PRO A 368 20.07 10.75 -4.66
C PRO A 368 19.11 9.93 -3.77
N GLY A 369 18.49 10.55 -2.77
CA GLY A 369 17.68 9.88 -1.75
C GLY A 369 16.23 9.56 -2.15
N GLN A 370 15.79 9.89 -3.38
CA GLN A 370 14.38 9.82 -3.78
C GLN A 370 13.74 8.45 -3.56
N VAL A 371 14.44 7.37 -3.91
CA VAL A 371 13.94 5.99 -3.73
C VAL A 371 13.72 5.68 -2.24
N ALA A 372 14.67 6.07 -1.38
CA ALA A 372 14.55 5.88 0.06
C ALA A 372 13.40 6.69 0.65
N TRP A 373 13.19 7.92 0.17
CA TRP A 373 12.08 8.78 0.56
C TRP A 373 10.72 8.19 0.20
N VAL A 374 10.54 7.71 -1.05
CA VAL A 374 9.30 7.08 -1.48
C VAL A 374 8.98 5.85 -0.64
N ARG A 375 9.99 5.02 -0.31
CA ARG A 375 9.82 3.86 0.58
C ARG A 375 9.43 4.26 2.00
N ARG A 376 10.11 5.25 2.57
CA ARG A 376 9.83 5.76 3.91
C ARG A 376 8.41 6.29 4.01
N LEU A 377 8.01 7.17 3.09
CA LEU A 377 6.65 7.74 3.05
C LEU A 377 5.58 6.70 2.78
N ARG A 378 5.88 5.63 2.02
CA ARG A 378 4.96 4.48 1.87
C ARG A 378 4.64 3.84 3.22
N GLY A 379 5.66 3.65 4.07
CA GLY A 379 5.46 3.12 5.43
C GLY A 379 4.67 4.05 6.36
N GLU A 380 4.78 5.36 6.13
CA GLU A 380 4.08 6.40 6.90
C GLU A 380 2.73 6.83 6.30
N HIS A 381 2.33 6.34 5.12
CA HIS A 381 1.10 6.76 4.43
C HIS A 381 -0.16 6.63 5.31
N PRO A 382 -0.35 5.55 6.09
CA PRO A 382 -1.45 5.46 7.05
C PRO A 382 -1.41 6.55 8.13
N SER A 383 -0.22 6.82 8.68
CA SER A 383 0.03 7.88 9.65
C SER A 383 -0.27 9.27 9.07
N LEU A 384 0.08 9.50 7.80
CA LEU A 384 -0.22 10.74 7.08
C LEU A 384 -1.74 10.97 6.94
N ARG A 385 -2.50 9.95 6.51
CA ARG A 385 -3.98 10.03 6.44
C ARG A 385 -4.61 10.35 7.80
N ALA A 386 -4.14 9.68 8.85
CA ALA A 386 -4.62 9.91 10.21
C ALA A 386 -4.30 11.32 10.71
N ALA A 387 -3.09 11.83 10.43
CA ALA A 387 -2.68 13.18 10.79
C ALA A 387 -3.47 14.25 10.04
N ILE A 388 -3.74 14.07 8.75
CA ILE A 388 -4.59 14.97 7.98
C ILE A 388 -5.99 14.99 8.59
N THR A 389 -6.58 13.82 8.87
CA THR A 389 -7.92 13.75 9.51
C THR A 389 -7.95 14.47 10.86
N PHE A 390 -6.90 14.33 11.68
CA PHE A 390 -6.77 15.08 12.92
C PHE A 390 -6.69 16.60 12.68
N CYS A 391 -5.92 17.05 11.69
CA CYS A 391 -5.82 18.46 11.33
C CYS A 391 -7.15 19.09 10.92
N LEU A 392 -8.02 18.32 10.25
CA LEU A 392 -9.31 18.77 9.75
C LEU A 392 -10.37 18.94 10.87
N GLN A 393 -10.09 18.47 12.08
CA GLN A 393 -11.01 18.65 13.22
C GLN A 393 -10.99 20.09 13.76
N ARG A 394 -9.98 20.89 13.42
CA ARG A 394 -9.77 22.23 13.99
C ARG A 394 -9.19 23.20 12.96
N PRO A 395 -9.73 24.43 12.82
CA PRO A 395 -9.21 25.43 11.88
C PRO A 395 -7.72 25.77 12.06
N GLU A 396 -7.23 25.75 13.31
CA GLU A 396 -5.85 26.13 13.64
C GLU A 396 -4.82 25.13 13.07
N THR A 397 -5.21 23.86 12.89
CA THR A 397 -4.35 22.80 12.36
C THR A 397 -4.53 22.56 10.87
N ALA A 398 -5.61 23.07 10.25
CA ALA A 398 -5.91 22.86 8.84
C ALA A 398 -4.81 23.40 7.90
N ASN A 399 -4.16 24.52 8.25
CA ASN A 399 -3.02 25.03 7.48
C ASN A 399 -1.82 24.06 7.49
N THR A 400 -1.62 23.31 8.58
CA THR A 400 -0.55 22.29 8.63
C THR A 400 -0.83 21.16 7.64
N ALA A 401 -2.09 20.75 7.51
CA ALA A 401 -2.49 19.78 6.48
C ALA A 401 -2.21 20.34 5.08
N LEU A 402 -2.63 21.57 4.77
CA LEU A 402 -2.36 22.22 3.48
C LEU A 402 -0.86 22.21 3.15
N ARG A 403 -0.03 22.58 4.14
CA ARG A 403 1.43 22.58 4.00
C ARG A 403 1.99 21.20 3.66
N MET A 404 1.66 20.20 4.47
CA MET A 404 2.12 18.83 4.24
C MET A 404 1.70 18.31 2.86
N MET A 405 0.48 18.62 2.44
CA MET A 405 -0.05 18.17 1.15
C MET A 405 0.72 18.76 -0.04
N TRP A 406 0.97 20.07 -0.08
CA TRP A 406 1.70 20.65 -1.21
C TRP A 406 3.19 20.29 -1.18
N GLN A 407 3.78 20.08 0.00
CA GLN A 407 5.16 19.61 0.14
C GLN A 407 5.33 18.17 -0.35
N LEU A 408 4.38 17.29 -0.03
CA LEU A 408 4.39 15.88 -0.42
C LEU A 408 3.85 15.62 -1.83
N ARG A 409 3.46 16.64 -2.59
CA ARG A 409 2.85 16.50 -3.94
C ARG A 409 3.62 15.54 -4.86
N ASP A 410 4.95 15.57 -4.82
CA ASP A 410 5.80 14.75 -5.69
C ASP A 410 5.76 13.27 -5.28
N TYR A 411 5.59 12.98 -3.98
CA TYR A 411 5.34 11.62 -3.50
C TYR A 411 3.96 11.11 -3.95
N PHE A 412 2.91 11.93 -3.85
CA PHE A 412 1.58 11.56 -4.33
C PHE A 412 1.56 11.32 -5.85
N ALA A 413 2.22 12.18 -6.63
CA ALA A 413 2.36 12.05 -8.08
C ALA A 413 3.12 10.78 -8.49
N VAL A 414 4.28 10.50 -7.88
CA VAL A 414 5.04 9.28 -8.17
C VAL A 414 4.22 8.02 -7.89
N ARG A 415 3.38 8.05 -6.85
CA ARG A 415 2.57 6.90 -6.43
C ARG A 415 1.22 6.81 -7.14
N GLY A 416 0.81 7.81 -7.91
CA GLY A 416 -0.52 7.87 -8.52
C GLY A 416 -1.64 8.03 -7.49
N PHE A 417 -1.39 8.81 -6.44
CA PHE A 417 -2.35 9.15 -5.38
C PHE A 417 -2.88 10.59 -5.53
N ASP A 418 -2.88 11.12 -6.75
CA ASP A 418 -3.24 12.51 -7.04
C ASP A 418 -4.71 12.81 -6.73
N ALA A 419 -5.60 11.85 -7.01
CA ALA A 419 -7.01 11.91 -6.62
C ALA A 419 -7.19 11.97 -5.09
N GLU A 420 -6.44 11.16 -4.34
CA GLU A 420 -6.43 11.20 -2.88
C GLU A 420 -5.96 12.58 -2.38
N LEU A 421 -4.87 13.11 -2.95
CA LEU A 421 -4.35 14.43 -2.57
C LEU A 421 -5.38 15.53 -2.83
N GLY A 422 -6.06 15.50 -3.98
CA GLY A 422 -7.11 16.45 -4.34
C GLY A 422 -8.29 16.45 -3.35
N ILE A 423 -8.74 15.26 -2.92
CA ILE A 423 -9.79 15.11 -1.89
C ILE A 423 -9.35 15.76 -0.58
N TRP A 424 -8.13 15.47 -0.12
CA TRP A 424 -7.63 16.02 1.14
C TRP A 424 -7.42 17.54 1.09
N ILE A 425 -6.90 18.07 -0.03
CA ILE A 425 -6.73 19.51 -0.22
C ILE A 425 -8.10 20.20 -0.19
N THR A 426 -9.09 19.66 -0.90
CA THR A 426 -10.45 20.23 -0.93
C THR A 426 -11.04 20.35 0.47
N ARG A 427 -10.97 19.27 1.27
CA ARG A 427 -11.48 19.28 2.65
C ARG A 427 -10.69 20.19 3.57
N ALA A 428 -9.37 20.28 3.41
CA ALA A 428 -8.56 21.21 4.18
C ALA A 428 -8.88 22.67 3.85
N LEU A 429 -9.21 22.99 2.59
CA LEU A 429 -9.60 24.34 2.18
C LEU A 429 -10.96 24.79 2.74
N GLU A 430 -11.88 23.84 2.97
CA GLU A 430 -13.17 24.07 3.63
C GLU A 430 -13.02 24.44 5.12
N VAL A 431 -12.02 23.85 5.80
CA VAL A 431 -11.78 24.05 7.24
C VAL A 431 -10.78 25.18 7.51
N ALA A 432 -9.80 25.38 6.64
CA ALA A 432 -8.72 26.35 6.83
C ALA A 432 -9.24 27.80 6.77
N PRO A 433 -8.71 28.71 7.62
CA PRO A 433 -9.00 30.13 7.54
C PRO A 433 -8.78 30.70 6.12
N PRO A 434 -9.56 31.71 5.69
CA PRO A 434 -9.42 32.29 4.35
C PRO A 434 -8.05 32.90 4.03
N ASP A 435 -7.32 33.33 5.07
CA ASP A 435 -6.00 33.96 5.02
C ASP A 435 -4.85 32.98 5.32
N ALA A 436 -5.13 31.68 5.39
CA ALA A 436 -4.11 30.68 5.65
C ALA A 436 -3.03 30.69 4.54
N PRO A 437 -1.73 30.76 4.91
CA PRO A 437 -0.63 31.01 3.96
C PRO A 437 -0.45 29.88 2.94
N ASP A 438 -0.76 28.64 3.33
CA ASP A 438 -0.54 27.47 2.49
C ASP A 438 -1.73 27.17 1.53
N ARG A 439 -2.73 28.07 1.43
CA ARG A 439 -3.88 27.91 0.51
C ARG A 439 -3.49 27.95 -0.96
N VAL A 440 -2.73 28.97 -1.37
CA VAL A 440 -2.32 29.17 -2.77
C VAL A 440 -1.52 27.98 -3.31
N PRO A 441 -0.42 27.53 -2.66
CA PRO A 441 0.33 26.37 -3.16
C PRO A 441 -0.49 25.09 -3.19
N ALA A 442 -1.35 24.84 -2.19
CA ALA A 442 -2.21 23.66 -2.19
C ALA A 442 -3.25 23.69 -3.33
N MET A 443 -3.91 24.84 -3.56
CA MET A 443 -4.86 24.99 -4.66
C MET A 443 -4.17 24.90 -6.03
N ALA A 444 -2.95 25.40 -6.16
CA ALA A 444 -2.14 25.27 -7.37
C ALA A 444 -1.87 23.80 -7.71
N VAL A 445 -1.55 22.97 -6.71
CA VAL A 445 -1.40 21.50 -6.89
C VAL A 445 -2.72 20.86 -7.34
N SER A 446 -3.85 21.19 -6.69
CA SER A 446 -5.17 20.67 -7.10
C SER A 446 -5.56 21.06 -8.52
N ALA A 447 -5.22 22.28 -8.97
CA ALA A 447 -5.51 22.72 -10.35
C ALA A 447 -4.74 21.89 -11.39
N ILE A 448 -3.49 21.56 -11.11
CA ILE A 448 -2.67 20.70 -11.98
C ILE A 448 -3.24 19.28 -12.00
N PHE A 449 -3.59 18.73 -10.85
CA PHE A 449 -4.18 17.40 -10.81
C PHE A 449 -5.55 17.39 -11.50
N ALA A 450 -6.37 18.43 -11.37
CA ALA A 450 -7.62 18.52 -12.12
C ALA A 450 -7.41 18.43 -13.64
N VAL A 451 -6.40 19.12 -14.21
CA VAL A 451 -6.10 18.99 -15.66
C VAL A 451 -5.57 17.61 -16.03
N VAL A 452 -4.73 17.01 -15.18
CA VAL A 452 -4.22 15.64 -15.38
C VAL A 452 -5.37 14.63 -15.38
N HIS A 453 -6.40 14.83 -14.56
CA HIS A 453 -7.60 13.99 -14.53
C HIS A 453 -8.65 14.40 -15.58
N ASN A 454 -8.31 15.29 -16.52
CA ASN A 454 -9.18 15.80 -17.57
C ASN A 454 -10.45 16.53 -17.06
N ASP A 455 -10.42 17.07 -15.84
CA ASP A 455 -11.46 17.94 -15.29
C ASP A 455 -11.11 19.41 -15.60
N GLN A 456 -11.44 19.83 -16.82
CA GLN A 456 -11.06 21.14 -17.35
C GLN A 456 -11.79 22.29 -16.63
N ASP A 457 -13.03 22.05 -16.20
CA ASP A 457 -13.86 23.05 -15.51
C ASP A 457 -13.37 23.26 -14.08
N ALA A 458 -13.06 22.18 -13.35
CA ALA A 458 -12.46 22.31 -12.03
C ALA A 458 -11.08 22.98 -12.11
N ALA A 459 -10.25 22.61 -13.09
CA ALA A 459 -8.94 23.24 -13.29
C ALA A 459 -9.07 24.75 -13.54
N ALA A 460 -9.97 25.19 -14.43
CA ALA A 460 -10.20 26.61 -14.70
C ALA A 460 -10.71 27.35 -13.46
N GLY A 461 -11.71 26.80 -12.76
CA GLY A 461 -12.26 27.39 -11.55
C GLY A 461 -11.25 27.49 -10.39
N LEU A 462 -10.32 26.54 -10.28
CA LEU A 462 -9.23 26.58 -9.30
C LEU A 462 -8.16 27.60 -9.68
N LEU A 463 -7.75 27.66 -10.95
CA LEU A 463 -6.79 28.66 -11.45
C LEU A 463 -7.29 30.09 -11.19
N ASP A 464 -8.55 30.38 -11.54
CA ASP A 464 -9.16 31.71 -11.30
C ASP A 464 -9.18 32.09 -9.81
N GLN A 465 -9.29 31.11 -8.92
CA GLN A 465 -9.23 31.35 -7.48
C GLN A 465 -7.81 31.56 -6.99
N VAL A 466 -6.87 30.74 -7.48
CA VAL A 466 -5.43 30.85 -7.19
C VAL A 466 -4.90 32.22 -7.60
N ASP A 467 -5.22 32.68 -8.80
CA ASP A 467 -4.79 33.98 -9.32
C ASP A 467 -5.35 35.12 -8.46
N ARG A 468 -6.66 35.11 -8.16
CA ARG A 468 -7.28 36.12 -7.30
C ARG A 468 -6.69 36.15 -5.89
N LEU A 469 -6.34 34.99 -5.33
CA LEU A 469 -5.73 34.91 -4.00
C LEU A 469 -4.28 35.42 -4.02
N ALA A 470 -3.49 35.02 -5.02
CA ALA A 470 -2.12 35.49 -5.19
C ALA A 470 -2.07 37.02 -5.37
N GLU A 471 -2.92 37.59 -6.24
CA GLU A 471 -3.02 39.04 -6.46
C GLU A 471 -3.38 39.80 -5.18
N ARG A 472 -4.35 39.31 -4.40
CA ARG A 472 -4.75 39.94 -3.13
C ARG A 472 -3.67 39.88 -2.07
N SER A 473 -2.87 38.81 -2.04
CA SER A 473 -1.78 38.65 -1.07
C SER A 473 -0.62 39.61 -1.34
N GLY A 474 -0.34 39.92 -2.60
CA GLY A 474 0.84 40.67 -3.01
C GLY A 474 2.17 39.94 -2.76
N ASP A 475 2.14 38.67 -2.34
CA ASP A 475 3.32 37.85 -2.08
C ASP A 475 3.89 37.30 -3.41
N GLU A 476 5.17 37.57 -3.66
CA GLU A 476 5.87 37.07 -4.85
C GLU A 476 5.85 35.55 -4.94
N LEU A 477 5.90 34.84 -3.80
CA LEU A 477 5.90 33.39 -3.77
C LEU A 477 4.52 32.82 -4.11
N ALA A 478 3.44 33.44 -3.61
CA ALA A 478 2.08 33.12 -4.01
C ALA A 478 1.87 33.35 -5.52
N GLY A 479 2.39 34.45 -6.06
CA GLY A 479 2.41 34.73 -7.50
C GLY A 479 3.17 33.67 -8.31
N ALA A 480 4.31 33.19 -7.81
CA ALA A 480 5.07 32.13 -8.45
C ALA A 480 4.33 30.78 -8.46
N TRP A 481 3.62 30.43 -7.39
CA TRP A 481 2.77 29.23 -7.36
C TRP A 481 1.57 29.32 -8.30
N ALA A 482 0.97 30.51 -8.43
CA ALA A 482 -0.08 30.75 -9.42
C ALA A 482 0.44 30.56 -10.85
N ALA A 483 1.59 31.16 -11.17
CA ALA A 483 2.27 30.96 -12.45
C ALA A 483 2.65 29.50 -12.69
N TRP A 484 3.10 28.78 -11.64
CA TRP A 484 3.43 27.36 -11.71
C TRP A 484 2.24 26.51 -12.17
N ALA A 485 1.06 26.72 -11.58
CA ALA A 485 -0.16 26.04 -12.00
C ALA A 485 -0.56 26.38 -13.44
N ARG A 486 -0.57 27.67 -13.83
CA ARG A 486 -0.92 28.10 -15.20
C ARG A 486 0.01 27.49 -16.24
N VAL A 487 1.33 27.53 -16.01
CA VAL A 487 2.33 27.02 -16.95
C VAL A 487 2.19 25.51 -17.12
N ILE A 488 2.04 24.76 -16.03
CA ILE A 488 1.90 23.30 -16.12
C ILE A 488 0.59 22.93 -16.84
N VAL A 489 -0.52 23.60 -16.51
CA VAL A 489 -1.80 23.40 -17.20
C VAL A 489 -1.68 23.70 -18.70
N ALA A 490 -0.97 24.76 -19.08
CA ALA A 490 -0.73 25.11 -20.46
C ALA A 490 0.14 24.07 -21.19
N VAL A 491 1.21 23.58 -20.56
CA VAL A 491 2.06 22.51 -21.12
C VAL A 491 1.27 21.22 -21.32
N VAL A 492 0.47 20.79 -20.32
CA VAL A 492 -0.39 19.60 -20.44
C VAL A 492 -1.42 19.75 -21.56
N ARG A 493 -1.96 20.96 -21.75
CA ARG A 493 -2.89 21.29 -22.84
C ARG A 493 -2.21 21.53 -24.19
N ASN A 494 -0.88 21.47 -24.26
CA ASN A 494 -0.09 21.79 -25.43
C ASN A 494 -0.37 23.22 -25.97
N ALA A 495 -0.44 24.20 -25.07
CA ALA A 495 -0.56 25.63 -25.38
C ALA A 495 0.71 26.38 -24.96
N ALA A 496 1.37 27.08 -25.90
CA ALA A 496 2.66 27.73 -25.66
C ALA A 496 2.60 29.27 -25.56
N ASP A 497 1.44 29.88 -25.80
CA ASP A 497 1.35 31.33 -25.90
C ASP A 497 1.56 32.02 -24.54
N GLY A 498 2.59 32.87 -24.48
CA GLY A 498 2.87 33.72 -23.31
C GLY A 498 3.48 33.04 -22.08
N ILE A 499 3.68 31.70 -22.09
CA ILE A 499 4.08 30.97 -20.87
C ILE A 499 5.58 30.91 -20.60
N VAL A 500 6.44 31.21 -21.60
CA VAL A 500 7.91 31.11 -21.46
C VAL A 500 8.44 32.09 -20.41
N GLU A 501 8.01 33.35 -20.47
CA GLU A 501 8.49 34.40 -19.55
C GLU A 501 7.88 34.25 -18.15
N ASP A 502 6.61 33.85 -18.06
CA ASP A 502 5.97 33.46 -16.80
C ASP A 502 6.77 32.33 -16.12
N ALA A 503 7.17 31.33 -16.90
CA ALA A 503 7.92 30.19 -16.39
C ALA A 503 9.32 30.57 -15.88
N LYS A 504 10.06 31.38 -16.64
CA LYS A 504 11.37 31.89 -16.21
C LYS A 504 11.27 32.77 -14.96
N THR A 505 10.26 33.62 -14.89
CA THR A 505 10.03 34.52 -13.76
C THR A 505 9.73 33.74 -12.49
N ALA A 506 8.80 32.78 -12.55
CA ALA A 506 8.49 31.91 -11.42
C ALA A 506 9.70 31.05 -11.01
N ALA A 507 10.48 30.52 -11.96
CA ALA A 507 11.71 29.78 -11.68
C ALA A 507 12.71 30.62 -10.87
N ALA A 508 12.87 31.91 -11.21
CA ALA A 508 13.75 32.82 -10.49
C ALA A 508 13.25 33.13 -9.07
N VAL A 509 11.93 33.22 -8.86
CA VAL A 509 11.35 33.35 -7.52
C VAL A 509 11.64 32.08 -6.71
N PHE A 510 11.33 30.89 -7.25
CA PHE A 510 11.59 29.63 -6.56
C PHE A 510 13.07 29.43 -6.21
N ASP A 511 14.00 29.88 -7.06
CA ASP A 511 15.44 29.86 -6.78
C ASP A 511 15.81 30.71 -5.55
N ARG A 512 15.30 31.94 -5.45
CA ARG A 512 15.53 32.82 -4.28
C ARG A 512 15.00 32.23 -2.98
N HIS A 513 13.92 31.47 -3.04
CA HIS A 513 13.29 30.81 -1.90
C HIS A 513 13.80 29.38 -1.66
N GLY A 514 14.81 28.92 -2.41
CA GLY A 514 15.42 27.58 -2.22
C GLY A 514 14.56 26.41 -2.70
N LEU A 515 13.46 26.65 -3.42
CA LEU A 515 12.52 25.64 -3.91
C LEU A 515 13.02 24.99 -5.20
N ARG A 516 13.98 24.08 -5.07
CA ARG A 516 14.67 23.43 -6.20
C ARG A 516 13.75 22.63 -7.13
N GLY A 517 12.78 21.90 -6.57
CA GLY A 517 11.84 21.06 -7.34
C GLY A 517 10.98 21.90 -8.29
N PRO A 518 10.14 22.81 -7.78
CA PRO A 518 9.32 23.70 -8.60
C PRO A 518 10.14 24.50 -9.61
N ARG A 519 11.32 24.98 -9.22
CA ARG A 519 12.26 25.65 -10.13
C ARG A 519 12.63 24.78 -11.34
N LEU A 520 13.03 23.52 -11.14
CA LEU A 520 13.39 22.61 -12.23
C LEU A 520 12.19 22.33 -13.14
N THR A 521 11.00 22.13 -12.56
CA THR A 521 9.76 21.98 -13.32
C THR A 521 9.51 23.19 -14.22
N MET A 522 9.64 24.42 -13.70
CA MET A 522 9.42 25.63 -14.49
C MET A 522 10.45 25.81 -15.60
N LEU A 523 11.72 25.51 -15.37
CA LEU A 523 12.75 25.56 -16.41
C LEU A 523 12.49 24.53 -17.53
N GLY A 524 12.06 23.31 -17.16
CA GLY A 524 11.67 22.28 -18.13
C GLY A 524 10.46 22.71 -18.96
N SER A 525 9.43 23.26 -18.32
CA SER A 525 8.25 23.79 -19.00
C SER A 525 8.58 24.97 -19.93
N ALA A 526 9.45 25.89 -19.51
CA ALA A 526 9.91 27.00 -20.35
C ALA A 526 10.64 26.49 -21.61
N ALA A 527 11.50 25.48 -21.46
CA ALA A 527 12.23 24.87 -22.57
C ALA A 527 11.30 24.12 -23.54
N SER A 528 10.31 23.39 -23.00
CA SER A 528 9.26 22.76 -23.81
C SER A 528 8.45 23.79 -24.59
N ALA A 529 8.00 24.87 -23.93
CA ALA A 529 7.25 25.94 -24.58
C ALA A 529 8.08 26.67 -25.65
N THR A 530 9.37 26.92 -25.39
CA THR A 530 10.30 27.51 -26.37
C THR A 530 10.40 26.66 -27.64
N THR A 531 10.42 25.33 -27.48
CA THR A 531 10.40 24.39 -28.61
C THR A 531 9.12 24.54 -29.42
N MET A 532 7.97 24.62 -28.76
CA MET A 532 6.66 24.75 -29.41
C MET A 532 6.45 26.10 -30.10
N SER A 533 7.04 27.17 -29.57
CA SER A 533 7.00 28.51 -30.16
C SER A 533 7.92 28.69 -31.37
N GLY A 534 8.70 27.66 -31.74
CA GLY A 534 9.49 27.62 -32.97
C GLY A 534 11.02 27.72 -32.79
N ASP A 535 11.53 28.02 -31.59
CA ASP A 535 12.97 27.94 -31.30
C ASP A 535 13.34 26.56 -30.74
N THR A 536 13.20 25.56 -31.61
CA THR A 536 13.43 24.15 -31.29
C THR A 536 14.86 23.88 -30.81
N ALA A 537 15.87 24.51 -31.42
CA ALA A 537 17.27 24.27 -31.08
C ALA A 537 17.60 24.69 -29.63
N THR A 538 17.15 25.88 -29.22
CA THR A 538 17.33 26.36 -27.85
C THR A 538 16.57 25.48 -26.86
N GLY A 539 15.29 25.20 -27.12
CA GLY A 539 14.46 24.37 -26.23
C GLY A 539 15.03 22.96 -25.99
N LEU A 540 15.49 22.29 -27.05
CA LEU A 540 16.14 20.97 -26.95
C LEU A 540 17.44 21.04 -26.13
N ALA A 541 18.29 22.05 -26.36
CA ALA A 541 19.54 22.22 -25.64
C ALA A 541 19.33 22.46 -24.13
N GLU A 542 18.30 23.23 -23.78
CA GLU A 542 17.88 23.50 -22.39
C GLU A 542 17.40 22.20 -21.70
N LEU A 543 16.48 21.45 -22.33
CA LEU A 543 15.97 20.18 -21.79
C LEU A 543 17.11 19.16 -21.59
N ALA A 544 18.02 19.03 -22.55
CA ALA A 544 19.19 18.16 -22.44
C ALA A 544 20.17 18.60 -21.32
N ARG A 545 20.26 19.90 -21.02
CA ARG A 545 21.05 20.39 -19.88
C ARG A 545 20.39 20.03 -18.56
N ILE A 546 19.08 20.18 -18.44
CA ILE A 546 18.32 19.83 -17.24
C ILE A 546 18.45 18.32 -16.96
N ALA A 547 18.28 17.47 -17.98
CA ALA A 547 18.43 16.03 -17.84
C ALA A 547 19.83 15.63 -17.33
N ARG A 548 20.90 16.22 -17.89
CA ARG A 548 22.28 15.98 -17.44
C ARG A 548 22.54 16.47 -16.01
N PHE A 549 21.99 17.63 -15.64
CA PHE A 549 22.10 18.15 -14.28
C PHE A 549 21.46 17.20 -13.26
N CYS A 550 20.29 16.66 -13.59
CA CYS A 550 19.59 15.70 -12.72
C CYS A 550 20.33 14.36 -12.63
N GLU A 551 20.86 13.86 -13.75
CA GLU A 551 21.68 12.64 -13.79
C GLU A 551 22.92 12.74 -12.88
N GLN A 552 23.65 13.85 -12.91
CA GLN A 552 24.83 14.07 -12.06
C GLN A 552 24.51 14.06 -10.56
N ARG A 553 23.24 14.28 -10.19
CA ARG A 553 22.75 14.30 -8.81
C ARG A 553 22.00 13.03 -8.43
N GLN A 554 21.90 12.06 -9.34
CA GLN A 554 21.04 10.89 -9.21
C GLN A 554 19.60 11.28 -8.85
N GLU A 555 19.13 12.39 -9.42
CA GLU A 555 17.75 12.85 -9.33
C GLU A 555 17.01 12.22 -10.52
N TYR A 556 16.01 11.38 -10.23
CA TYR A 556 15.29 10.57 -11.20
C TYR A 556 13.98 11.21 -11.65
N TYR A 557 13.28 11.93 -10.77
CA TYR A 557 11.95 12.47 -11.07
C TYR A 557 11.97 13.58 -12.14
N GLN A 558 12.78 14.62 -11.93
CA GLN A 558 12.94 15.70 -12.91
C GLN A 558 13.75 15.25 -14.13
N ARG A 559 14.70 14.32 -13.96
CA ARG A 559 15.36 13.66 -15.10
C ARG A 559 14.34 12.97 -16.02
N GLY A 560 13.46 12.15 -15.47
CA GLY A 560 12.42 11.45 -16.21
C GLY A 560 11.50 12.42 -16.95
N THR A 561 11.04 13.46 -16.26
CA THR A 561 10.21 14.52 -16.85
C THR A 561 10.92 15.27 -17.99
N ALA A 562 12.17 15.70 -17.79
CA ALA A 562 12.94 16.41 -18.80
C ALA A 562 13.23 15.55 -20.03
N LEU A 563 13.54 14.26 -19.84
CA LEU A 563 13.77 13.32 -20.94
C LEU A 563 12.49 12.98 -21.70
N MET A 564 11.35 12.89 -21.01
CA MET A 564 10.05 12.73 -21.65
C MET A 564 9.69 13.95 -22.53
N LEU A 565 9.89 15.17 -22.02
CA LEU A 565 9.69 16.39 -22.80
C LEU A 565 10.68 16.49 -23.98
N LEU A 566 11.94 16.10 -23.77
CA LEU A 566 12.97 16.06 -24.81
C LEU A 566 12.64 15.06 -25.92
N ALA A 567 12.11 13.89 -25.56
CA ALA A 567 11.68 12.87 -26.51
C ALA A 567 10.57 13.41 -27.42
N ARG A 568 9.57 14.07 -26.82
CA ARG A 568 8.47 14.67 -27.58
C ARG A 568 8.94 15.78 -28.50
N ALA A 569 9.78 16.67 -27.99
CA ALA A 569 10.35 17.77 -28.77
C ALA A 569 11.13 17.26 -30.00
N ASN A 570 11.98 16.23 -29.82
CA ASN A 570 12.70 15.60 -30.93
C ASN A 570 11.76 14.89 -31.93
N ALA A 571 10.71 14.23 -31.44
CA ALA A 571 9.73 13.57 -32.30
C ALA A 571 8.99 14.57 -33.21
N VAL A 572 8.61 15.73 -32.67
CA VAL A 572 8.00 16.84 -33.44
C VAL A 572 9.01 17.48 -34.40
N ALA A 573 10.27 17.61 -33.99
CA ALA A 573 11.35 18.13 -34.82
C ALA A 573 11.75 17.21 -35.99
N GLY A 574 11.24 15.97 -36.01
CA GLY A 574 11.55 14.99 -37.06
C GLY A 574 12.86 14.24 -36.85
N ASP A 575 13.39 14.17 -35.62
CA ASP A 575 14.55 13.34 -35.26
C ASP A 575 14.10 12.11 -34.44
N PRO A 576 13.65 11.02 -35.09
CA PRO A 576 13.15 9.84 -34.38
C PRO A 576 14.24 9.13 -33.57
N GLY A 577 15.52 9.27 -33.95
CA GLY A 577 16.62 8.61 -33.27
C GLY A 577 16.94 9.24 -31.92
N ASP A 578 17.03 10.57 -31.86
CA ASP A 578 17.17 11.28 -30.59
C ASP A 578 15.90 11.21 -29.73
N ALA A 579 14.73 11.21 -30.36
CA ALA A 579 13.46 11.01 -29.65
C ALA A 579 13.40 9.66 -28.94
N GLU A 580 13.78 8.57 -29.63
CA GLU A 580 13.81 7.22 -29.07
C GLU A 580 14.83 7.10 -27.93
N ARG A 581 16.04 7.65 -28.09
CA ARG A 581 17.06 7.68 -27.02
C ARG A 581 16.56 8.40 -25.77
N ALA A 582 15.93 9.56 -25.94
CA ALA A 582 15.39 10.34 -24.84
C ALA A 582 14.22 9.61 -24.15
N ALA A 583 13.30 9.01 -24.90
CA ALA A 583 12.17 8.26 -24.33
C ALA A 583 12.64 7.03 -23.54
N ILE A 584 13.63 6.28 -24.03
CA ILE A 584 14.25 5.16 -23.30
C ILE A 584 14.92 5.66 -22.00
N GLY A 585 15.65 6.77 -22.07
CA GLY A 585 16.27 7.38 -20.89
C GLY A 585 15.23 7.82 -19.85
N GLY A 586 14.13 8.43 -20.30
CA GLY A 586 13.01 8.84 -19.45
C GLY A 586 12.32 7.64 -18.79
N LEU A 587 12.07 6.57 -19.55
CA LEU A 587 11.48 5.33 -19.04
C LEU A 587 12.35 4.68 -17.96
N ARG A 588 13.67 4.63 -18.16
CA ARG A 588 14.61 4.11 -17.15
C ARG A 588 14.57 4.93 -15.86
N ALA A 589 14.59 6.27 -15.97
CA ALA A 589 14.50 7.14 -14.80
C ALA A 589 13.15 6.98 -14.07
N ALA A 590 12.06 6.84 -14.81
CA ALA A 590 10.73 6.58 -14.24
C ALA A 590 10.66 5.23 -13.50
N ALA A 591 11.31 4.19 -14.03
CA ALA A 591 11.35 2.86 -13.43
C ALA A 591 12.04 2.83 -12.05
N GLU A 592 13.07 3.65 -11.83
CA GLU A 592 13.75 3.75 -10.51
C GLU A 592 12.82 4.20 -9.38
N LEU A 593 11.80 5.00 -9.71
CA LEU A 593 10.80 5.50 -8.76
C LEU A 593 9.45 4.77 -8.84
N ASP A 594 9.32 3.80 -9.75
CA ASP A 594 8.03 3.20 -10.12
C ASP A 594 6.98 4.28 -10.53
N ASN A 595 7.44 5.33 -11.21
CA ASN A 595 6.60 6.43 -11.68
C ASN A 595 5.88 6.03 -12.98
N ALA A 596 4.63 5.60 -12.84
CA ALA A 596 3.79 5.23 -13.96
C ALA A 596 3.59 6.36 -14.97
N PHE A 597 3.19 7.55 -14.48
CA PHE A 597 2.74 8.63 -15.33
C PHE A 597 3.83 9.03 -16.34
N ILE A 598 5.07 9.21 -15.87
CA ILE A 598 6.17 9.51 -16.79
C ILE A 598 6.53 8.30 -17.66
N GLY A 599 6.50 7.08 -17.10
CA GLY A 599 6.76 5.85 -17.84
C GLY A 599 5.78 5.63 -19.00
N SER A 600 4.49 5.94 -18.81
CA SER A 600 3.45 5.79 -19.82
C SER A 600 3.66 6.75 -20.98
N LEU A 601 3.99 8.01 -20.69
CA LEU A 601 4.25 9.01 -21.72
C LEU A 601 5.49 8.67 -22.56
N CYS A 602 6.50 8.06 -21.92
CA CYS A 602 7.65 7.52 -22.64
C CYS A 602 7.26 6.32 -23.53
N LEU A 603 6.44 5.39 -23.03
CA LEU A 603 5.95 4.24 -23.80
C LEU A 603 5.08 4.65 -25.00
N GLU A 604 4.17 5.61 -24.81
CA GLU A 604 3.36 6.19 -25.90
C GLU A 604 4.24 6.84 -26.97
N THR A 605 5.25 7.61 -26.55
CA THR A 605 6.22 8.20 -27.48
C THR A 605 6.98 7.11 -28.25
N LEU A 606 7.40 6.02 -27.60
CA LEU A 606 8.07 4.90 -28.26
C LEU A 606 7.16 4.16 -29.24
N ALA A 607 5.90 3.93 -28.87
CA ALA A 607 4.90 3.31 -29.74
C ALA A 607 4.65 4.16 -31.00
N TRP A 608 4.50 5.47 -30.82
CA TRP A 608 4.38 6.43 -31.91
C TRP A 608 5.58 6.39 -32.86
N LEU A 609 6.81 6.49 -32.32
CA LEU A 609 8.05 6.45 -33.12
C LEU A 609 8.22 5.11 -33.85
N ALA A 610 7.86 3.99 -33.22
CA ALA A 610 7.85 2.69 -33.87
C ALA A 610 6.88 2.65 -35.06
N SER A 611 5.70 3.28 -34.92
CA SER A 611 4.72 3.37 -36.01
C SER A 611 5.21 4.23 -37.19
N LEU A 612 5.98 5.28 -36.92
CA LEU A 612 6.59 6.15 -37.93
C LEU A 612 7.78 5.52 -38.65
N THR A 613 8.51 4.64 -37.96
CA THR A 613 9.71 3.96 -38.48
C THR A 613 9.40 2.57 -39.05
N GLU A 614 8.13 2.32 -39.39
CA GLU A 614 7.63 1.07 -39.99
C GLU A 614 7.83 -0.20 -39.13
N ARG A 615 8.14 -0.04 -37.83
CA ARG A 615 8.21 -1.13 -36.84
C ARG A 615 6.82 -1.39 -36.25
N HIS A 616 5.86 -1.75 -37.10
CA HIS A 616 4.44 -1.80 -36.73
C HIS A 616 4.10 -2.86 -35.68
N GLU A 617 4.75 -4.03 -35.70
CA GLU A 617 4.56 -5.06 -34.65
C GLU A 617 5.00 -4.53 -33.28
N ARG A 618 6.17 -3.89 -33.22
CA ARG A 618 6.67 -3.25 -32.00
C ARG A 618 5.71 -2.18 -31.49
N ALA A 619 5.21 -1.33 -32.38
CA ALA A 619 4.22 -0.32 -32.04
C ALA A 619 2.99 -0.95 -31.36
N ALA A 620 2.44 -2.03 -31.92
CA ALA A 620 1.29 -2.74 -31.35
C ALA A 620 1.60 -3.39 -29.99
N VAL A 621 2.80 -3.99 -29.81
CA VAL A 621 3.21 -4.54 -28.50
C VAL A 621 3.33 -3.42 -27.46
N LEU A 622 3.94 -2.28 -27.79
CA LEU A 622 4.09 -1.16 -26.87
C LEU A 622 2.73 -0.52 -26.50
N LEU A 623 1.80 -0.41 -27.44
CA LEU A 623 0.42 0.02 -27.16
C LEU A 623 -0.24 -0.92 -26.16
N GLY A 624 -0.11 -2.24 -26.35
CA GLY A 624 -0.62 -3.23 -25.40
C GLY A 624 0.05 -3.17 -24.02
N VAL A 625 1.35 -2.88 -23.95
CA VAL A 625 2.05 -2.63 -22.68
C VAL A 625 1.42 -1.43 -21.99
N THR A 626 1.26 -0.30 -22.69
CA THR A 626 0.62 0.89 -22.11
C THR A 626 -0.79 0.58 -21.61
N GLU A 627 -1.62 -0.12 -22.40
CA GLU A 627 -2.98 -0.52 -21.98
C GLU A 627 -3.00 -1.43 -20.74
N SER A 628 -2.05 -2.35 -20.60
CA SER A 628 -2.01 -3.23 -19.41
C SER A 628 -1.58 -2.53 -18.13
N ILE A 629 -0.69 -1.54 -18.25
CA ILE A 629 -0.31 -0.73 -17.10
C ILE A 629 -1.46 0.25 -16.76
N TYR A 630 -2.31 0.60 -17.74
CA TYR A 630 -3.37 1.61 -17.61
C TYR A 630 -4.69 1.13 -18.20
N SER A 631 -5.49 0.44 -17.38
CA SER A 631 -6.64 -0.37 -17.80
C SER A 631 -7.89 0.40 -18.25
N ASP A 632 -7.80 1.62 -18.76
CA ASP A 632 -8.98 2.37 -19.20
C ASP A 632 -8.71 3.43 -20.29
N GLU A 633 -9.66 3.57 -21.21
CA GLU A 633 -9.72 4.57 -22.29
C GLU A 633 -9.75 6.02 -21.73
N SER A 634 -10.18 6.16 -20.47
CA SER A 634 -10.11 7.40 -19.68
C SER A 634 -8.69 7.83 -19.32
N THR A 635 -7.69 6.95 -19.43
CA THR A 635 -6.28 7.27 -19.13
C THR A 635 -5.59 7.90 -20.34
N LEU A 636 -5.95 7.48 -21.55
CA LEU A 636 -5.47 8.09 -22.81
C LEU A 636 -5.94 9.54 -23.00
N THR A 637 -7.10 9.87 -22.43
CA THR A 637 -7.61 11.25 -22.39
C THR A 637 -6.86 12.14 -21.39
N ARG A 638 -6.14 11.56 -20.42
CA ARG A 638 -5.34 12.26 -19.40
C ARG A 638 -3.93 12.62 -19.86
N HIS A 639 -3.35 11.86 -20.78
CA HIS A 639 -1.99 12.12 -21.29
C HIS A 639 -1.87 13.45 -22.05
N GLY A 640 -3.00 14.06 -22.40
CA GLY A 640 -3.09 15.33 -23.12
C GLY A 640 -3.49 15.11 -24.58
N LYS A 641 -3.79 16.21 -25.28
CA LYS A 641 -4.28 16.13 -26.67
C LYS A 641 -3.27 15.46 -27.61
N LEU A 642 -1.99 15.76 -27.43
CA LEU A 642 -0.91 15.24 -28.27
C LEU A 642 -0.80 13.73 -28.17
N ASP A 643 -0.79 13.17 -26.96
CA ASP A 643 -0.65 11.73 -26.76
C ASP A 643 -1.90 10.98 -27.24
N ALA A 644 -3.10 11.53 -27.02
CA ALA A 644 -4.32 10.95 -27.57
C ALA A 644 -4.30 10.93 -29.12
N GLU A 645 -3.75 11.96 -29.76
CA GLU A 645 -3.54 12.01 -31.21
C GLU A 645 -2.49 10.98 -31.66
N TRP A 646 -1.34 10.91 -30.99
CA TRP A 646 -0.27 9.97 -31.30
C TRP A 646 -0.70 8.52 -31.11
N HIS A 647 -1.39 8.22 -30.02
CA HIS A 647 -1.96 6.91 -29.75
C HIS A 647 -2.92 6.50 -30.87
N ARG A 648 -3.92 7.34 -31.18
CA ARG A 648 -4.89 7.06 -32.25
C ARG A 648 -4.21 6.86 -33.60
N ALA A 649 -3.32 7.77 -33.96
CA ALA A 649 -2.65 7.77 -35.25
C ALA A 649 -1.60 6.65 -35.38
N GLY A 650 -0.97 6.23 -34.27
CA GLY A 650 -0.08 5.09 -34.19
C GLY A 650 -0.84 3.76 -34.30
N THR A 651 -1.95 3.64 -33.56
CA THR A 651 -2.88 2.51 -33.64
C THR A 651 -3.42 2.32 -35.06
N GLU A 652 -3.90 3.39 -35.70
CA GLU A 652 -4.42 3.33 -37.08
C GLU A 652 -3.33 2.89 -38.07
N ARG A 653 -2.11 3.46 -37.97
CA ARG A 653 -0.97 3.08 -38.82
C ARG A 653 -0.59 1.61 -38.64
N ALA A 654 -0.41 1.17 -37.40
CA ALA A 654 0.00 -0.20 -37.11
C ALA A 654 -1.07 -1.22 -37.52
N ARG A 655 -2.36 -0.95 -37.21
CA ARG A 655 -3.48 -1.80 -37.60
C ARG A 655 -3.63 -1.89 -39.12
N LYS A 656 -3.50 -0.77 -39.85
CA LYS A 656 -3.56 -0.77 -41.31
C LYS A 656 -2.43 -1.57 -41.95
N ALA A 657 -1.22 -1.50 -41.40
CA ALA A 657 -0.05 -2.21 -41.93
C ALA A 657 -0.07 -3.72 -41.63
N LEU A 658 -0.49 -4.11 -40.42
CA LEU A 658 -0.48 -5.51 -39.98
C LEU A 658 -1.77 -6.28 -40.32
N GLY A 659 -2.89 -5.57 -40.50
CA GLY A 659 -4.23 -6.15 -40.47
C GLY A 659 -4.73 -6.40 -39.04
N ASP A 660 -6.03 -6.60 -38.88
CA ASP A 660 -6.67 -6.66 -37.56
C ASP A 660 -6.17 -7.82 -36.69
N ALA A 661 -6.16 -9.05 -37.19
CA ALA A 661 -5.82 -10.21 -36.37
C ALA A 661 -4.36 -10.20 -35.85
N PRO A 662 -3.34 -9.90 -36.68
CA PRO A 662 -1.96 -9.78 -36.19
C PRO A 662 -1.76 -8.58 -35.26
N PHE A 663 -2.45 -7.46 -35.50
CA PHE A 663 -2.43 -6.31 -34.59
C PHE A 663 -2.95 -6.68 -33.20
N GLU A 664 -4.14 -7.28 -33.11
CA GLU A 664 -4.74 -7.72 -31.85
C GLU A 664 -3.89 -8.78 -31.13
N ALA A 665 -3.18 -9.64 -31.86
CA ALA A 665 -2.24 -10.59 -31.27
C ALA A 665 -1.01 -9.89 -30.65
N ALA A 666 -0.45 -8.89 -31.32
CA ALA A 666 0.67 -8.10 -30.82
C ALA A 666 0.28 -7.23 -29.61
N VAL A 667 -0.89 -6.61 -29.63
CA VAL A 667 -1.44 -5.87 -28.48
C VAL A 667 -1.60 -6.80 -27.27
N ARG A 668 -2.25 -7.96 -27.42
CA ARG A 668 -2.37 -8.95 -26.34
C ARG A 668 -1.03 -9.45 -25.81
N LYS A 669 -0.03 -9.61 -26.70
CA LYS A 669 1.34 -9.95 -26.30
C LYS A 669 1.89 -8.88 -25.35
N GLY A 670 1.76 -7.60 -25.71
CA GLY A 670 2.14 -6.48 -24.83
C GLY A 670 1.39 -6.50 -23.50
N GLN A 671 0.07 -6.72 -23.54
CA GLN A 671 -0.79 -6.69 -22.36
C GLN A 671 -0.47 -7.79 -21.32
N THR A 672 0.17 -8.86 -21.75
CA THR A 672 0.48 -10.04 -20.92
C THR A 672 1.92 -10.07 -20.44
N LEU A 673 2.75 -9.10 -20.83
CA LEU A 673 4.14 -9.03 -20.37
C LEU A 673 4.19 -8.64 -18.89
N PRO A 674 4.93 -9.37 -18.04
CA PRO A 674 5.27 -8.91 -16.70
C PRO A 674 5.99 -7.55 -16.77
N HIS A 675 5.77 -6.68 -15.79
CA HIS A 675 6.30 -5.30 -15.80
C HIS A 675 7.79 -5.21 -16.15
N ALA A 676 8.66 -6.02 -15.53
CA ALA A 676 10.08 -6.05 -15.83
C ALA A 676 10.41 -6.43 -17.29
N ALA A 677 9.66 -7.39 -17.86
CA ALA A 677 9.81 -7.79 -19.26
C ALA A 677 9.26 -6.74 -20.22
N ALA A 678 8.19 -6.04 -19.83
CA ALA A 678 7.63 -4.93 -20.60
C ALA A 678 8.60 -3.76 -20.68
N ILE A 679 9.23 -3.38 -19.56
CA ILE A 679 10.29 -2.35 -19.54
C ILE A 679 11.49 -2.81 -20.37
N HIS A 680 11.94 -4.05 -20.24
CA HIS A 680 13.03 -4.58 -21.06
C HIS A 680 12.70 -4.51 -22.56
N TYR A 681 11.50 -4.96 -22.95
CA TYR A 681 11.05 -4.91 -24.34
C TYR A 681 11.02 -3.48 -24.88
N ALA A 682 10.49 -2.53 -24.11
CA ALA A 682 10.46 -1.13 -24.49
C ALA A 682 11.86 -0.54 -24.72
N VAL A 683 12.82 -0.94 -23.89
CA VAL A 683 14.20 -0.44 -23.93
C VAL A 683 15.04 -1.10 -25.04
N HIS A 684 14.87 -2.40 -25.27
CA HIS A 684 15.77 -3.19 -26.11
C HIS A 684 15.15 -3.65 -27.43
N ASP A 685 13.85 -3.44 -27.65
CA ASP A 685 13.11 -3.96 -28.82
C ASP A 685 13.18 -5.50 -28.95
N GLU A 686 13.45 -6.18 -27.83
CA GLU A 686 13.53 -7.62 -27.73
C GLU A 686 13.03 -8.07 -26.36
N LEU A 687 12.42 -9.26 -26.35
CA LEU A 687 12.06 -9.90 -25.10
C LEU A 687 13.36 -10.30 -24.39
N PRO A 688 13.43 -10.20 -23.05
CA PRO A 688 14.60 -10.64 -22.32
C PRO A 688 14.91 -12.11 -22.66
N PRO A 689 16.19 -12.48 -22.78
CA PRO A 689 16.62 -13.83 -23.18
C PRO A 689 16.08 -14.93 -22.26
N GLU A 690 15.81 -14.58 -21.00
CA GLU A 690 14.94 -15.32 -20.10
C GLU A 690 13.75 -14.42 -19.76
N LEU A 691 12.59 -14.65 -20.40
CA LEU A 691 11.33 -14.18 -19.84
C LEU A 691 11.20 -14.86 -18.47
N PRO A 692 11.07 -14.14 -17.34
CA PRO A 692 10.72 -14.79 -16.09
C PRO A 692 9.42 -15.54 -16.35
N ALA A 693 9.49 -16.87 -16.36
CA ALA A 693 8.41 -17.71 -16.85
C ALA A 693 7.28 -17.75 -15.81
N GLY A 694 6.55 -16.65 -15.72
CA GLY A 694 5.48 -16.43 -14.77
C GLY A 694 5.90 -16.60 -13.30
N PRO A 695 4.95 -16.48 -12.37
CA PRO A 695 5.18 -16.90 -10.99
C PRO A 695 5.59 -18.38 -10.94
N LEU A 696 6.30 -18.75 -9.87
CA LEU A 696 6.52 -20.17 -9.56
C LEU A 696 5.16 -20.85 -9.43
N THR A 697 4.99 -21.99 -10.10
CA THR A 697 3.81 -22.84 -9.88
C THR A 697 3.80 -23.33 -8.43
N GLY A 698 2.64 -23.67 -7.86
CA GLY A 698 2.56 -24.16 -6.48
C GLY A 698 3.54 -25.31 -6.17
N ARG A 699 3.82 -26.17 -7.16
CA ARG A 699 4.79 -27.26 -7.04
C ARG A 699 6.24 -26.78 -7.03
N GLU A 700 6.57 -25.77 -7.84
CA GLU A 700 7.88 -25.13 -7.87
C GLU A 700 8.14 -24.33 -6.59
N THR A 701 7.14 -23.60 -6.08
CA THR A 701 7.22 -22.91 -4.78
C THR A 701 7.48 -23.87 -3.62
N GLN A 702 6.84 -25.04 -3.64
CA GLN A 702 7.05 -26.07 -2.62
C GLN A 702 8.49 -26.63 -2.68
N VAL A 703 9.04 -26.87 -3.88
CA VAL A 703 10.43 -27.29 -4.07
C VAL A 703 11.40 -26.18 -3.64
N ALA A 704 11.16 -24.92 -4.02
CA ALA A 704 11.96 -23.77 -3.65
C ALA A 704 12.04 -23.57 -2.12
N ARG A 705 10.91 -23.71 -1.41
CA ARG A 705 10.88 -23.66 0.06
C ARG A 705 11.70 -24.78 0.68
N LEU A 706 11.60 -26.01 0.19
CA LEU A 706 12.39 -27.12 0.72
C LEU A 706 13.90 -26.96 0.44
N VAL A 707 14.25 -26.34 -0.69
CA VAL A 707 15.63 -25.91 -0.97
C VAL A 707 16.10 -24.89 0.06
N ALA A 708 15.29 -23.89 0.40
CA ALA A 708 15.61 -22.86 1.40
C ALA A 708 15.78 -23.42 2.83
N HIS A 709 15.12 -24.53 3.14
CA HIS A 709 15.30 -25.26 4.41
C HIS A 709 16.57 -26.15 4.41
N GLY A 710 17.42 -26.06 3.38
CA GLY A 710 18.69 -26.78 3.28
C GLY A 710 18.56 -28.24 2.85
N LEU A 711 17.39 -28.71 2.44
CA LEU A 711 17.22 -30.11 2.02
C LEU A 711 17.90 -30.35 0.67
N THR A 712 18.46 -31.56 0.50
CA THR A 712 19.02 -32.06 -0.77
C THR A 712 17.93 -32.56 -1.72
N ASN A 713 18.23 -32.70 -3.02
CA ASN A 713 17.24 -33.18 -4.00
C ASN A 713 16.72 -34.59 -3.69
N ARG A 714 17.52 -35.43 -3.01
CA ARG A 714 17.10 -36.76 -2.54
C ARG A 714 16.08 -36.68 -1.39
N GLU A 715 16.28 -35.76 -0.46
CA GLU A 715 15.35 -35.53 0.67
C GLU A 715 14.05 -34.88 0.20
N ILE A 716 14.13 -33.94 -0.74
CA ILE A 716 12.97 -33.33 -1.38
C ILE A 716 12.17 -34.38 -2.15
N ALA A 717 12.83 -35.25 -2.92
CA ALA A 717 12.19 -36.33 -3.68
C ALA A 717 11.43 -37.28 -2.74
N THR A 718 12.05 -37.63 -1.62
CA THR A 718 11.43 -38.49 -0.58
C THR A 718 10.23 -37.81 0.07
N ARG A 719 10.34 -36.52 0.41
CA ARG A 719 9.29 -35.76 1.11
C ARG A 719 8.10 -35.41 0.23
N LEU A 720 8.34 -35.23 -1.07
CA LEU A 720 7.31 -34.90 -2.05
C LEU A 720 6.78 -36.13 -2.82
N VAL A 721 7.30 -37.32 -2.52
CA VAL A 721 6.97 -38.60 -3.17
C VAL A 721 7.08 -38.51 -4.70
N ILE A 722 8.23 -38.02 -5.18
CA ILE A 722 8.56 -37.89 -6.61
C ILE A 722 9.99 -38.36 -6.88
N SER A 723 10.36 -38.54 -8.16
CA SER A 723 11.73 -38.95 -8.50
C SER A 723 12.75 -37.82 -8.28
N ILE A 724 14.01 -38.17 -7.99
CA ILE A 724 15.11 -37.20 -7.84
C ILE A 724 15.29 -36.37 -9.12
N ARG A 725 15.17 -37.01 -10.29
CA ARG A 725 15.24 -36.36 -11.61
C ARG A 725 14.12 -35.32 -11.82
N THR A 726 12.95 -35.56 -11.25
CA THR A 726 11.84 -34.60 -11.24
C THR A 726 12.17 -33.39 -10.37
N VAL A 727 12.81 -33.59 -9.21
CA VAL A 727 13.28 -32.49 -8.36
C VAL A 727 14.38 -31.68 -9.06
N ASP A 728 15.35 -32.32 -9.70
CA ASP A 728 16.39 -31.63 -10.48
C ASP A 728 15.76 -30.73 -11.55
N THR A 729 14.77 -31.26 -12.27
CA THR A 729 14.05 -30.50 -13.31
C THR A 729 13.30 -29.30 -12.72
N HIS A 730 12.66 -29.46 -11.56
CA HIS A 730 11.99 -28.36 -10.87
C HIS A 730 13.00 -27.30 -10.38
N VAL A 731 14.11 -27.70 -9.75
CA VAL A 731 15.14 -26.76 -9.28
C VAL A 731 15.72 -25.97 -10.45
N SER A 732 16.06 -26.62 -11.57
CA SER A 732 16.53 -25.91 -12.76
C SER A 732 15.49 -24.95 -13.34
N ARG A 733 14.21 -25.32 -13.37
CA ARG A 733 13.13 -24.41 -13.81
C ARG A 733 12.91 -23.24 -12.87
N ILE A 734 12.99 -23.47 -11.56
CA ILE A 734 12.86 -22.42 -10.54
C ILE A 734 14.01 -21.41 -10.69
N LEU A 735 15.24 -21.90 -10.83
CA LEU A 735 16.41 -21.06 -11.04
C LEU A 735 16.26 -20.19 -12.29
N GLY A 736 15.84 -20.79 -13.42
CA GLY A 736 15.57 -20.06 -14.66
C GLY A 736 14.38 -19.09 -14.56
N LYS A 737 13.32 -19.43 -13.81
CA LYS A 737 12.16 -18.53 -13.58
C LYS A 737 12.52 -17.28 -12.79
N LEU A 738 13.47 -17.42 -11.86
CA LEU A 738 13.85 -16.38 -10.91
C LEU A 738 15.14 -15.65 -11.31
N GLY A 739 15.76 -16.01 -12.44
CA GLY A 739 17.05 -15.46 -12.88
C GLY A 739 18.20 -15.77 -11.91
N LEU A 740 18.15 -16.91 -11.21
CA LEU A 740 19.13 -17.30 -10.21
C LEU A 740 20.10 -18.34 -10.77
N THR A 741 21.38 -18.20 -10.45
CA THR A 741 22.44 -19.06 -11.02
C THR A 741 22.71 -20.31 -10.19
N ASN A 742 22.32 -20.33 -8.92
CA ASN A 742 22.62 -21.45 -8.03
C ASN A 742 21.62 -21.62 -6.89
N ARG A 743 21.70 -22.80 -6.24
CA ARG A 743 20.81 -23.22 -5.15
C ARG A 743 20.89 -22.32 -3.92
N ALA A 744 22.04 -21.71 -3.64
CA ALA A 744 22.20 -20.82 -2.48
C ALA A 744 21.43 -19.51 -2.72
N GLN A 745 21.52 -18.95 -3.93
CA GLN A 745 20.72 -17.79 -4.33
C GLN A 745 19.22 -18.09 -4.31
N LEU A 746 18.80 -19.32 -4.61
CA LEU A 746 17.40 -19.73 -4.44
C LEU A 746 16.97 -19.78 -2.97
N ALA A 747 17.84 -20.26 -2.08
CA ALA A 747 17.57 -20.24 -0.65
C ALA A 747 17.46 -18.80 -0.11
N ASP A 748 18.36 -17.92 -0.54
CA ASP A 748 18.33 -16.50 -0.20
C ASP A 748 17.09 -15.83 -0.78
N TRP A 749 16.76 -16.02 -2.05
CA TRP A 749 15.57 -15.43 -2.68
C TRP A 749 14.27 -15.80 -1.94
N VAL A 750 14.11 -17.07 -1.53
CA VAL A 750 12.93 -17.51 -0.74
C VAL A 750 12.90 -16.91 0.67
N ALA A 751 14.05 -16.53 1.24
CA ALA A 751 14.09 -15.83 2.53
C ALA A 751 13.69 -14.34 2.43
N HIS A 752 13.75 -13.77 1.21
CA HIS A 752 13.44 -12.37 0.92
C HIS A 752 12.14 -12.19 0.10
N SER A 753 11.44 -13.28 -0.22
CA SER A 753 10.15 -13.34 -0.95
C SER A 753 9.04 -13.87 -0.06
#